data_AF-A0A3B1DX67-F1
#
_entry.id   AF-A0A3B1DX67-F1
#
_cell.length_a   1.000
_cell.length_b   1.000
_cell.length_c   1.000
_cell.angle_alpha   90.00
_cell.angle_beta   90.00
_cell.angle_gamma   90.00
#
_symmetry.space_group_name_H-M   'P 1'
#
loop_
_entity.id
_entity.type
_entity.pdbx_description
1 polymer ?
#
loop_
_entity_poly.entity_id
_entity_poly.type
_entity_poly.pdbx_seq_one_letter_code
_entity_poly.pdbx_strand_id
1 'polypeptide(L)'
;MLFLLGVTCCQRACAKEYRNGFNDDKTSWQLKYKEKKVKTLAHRRSRRLTVEGRASELVQLEVRQRGAVIEMTHKLPPARVIEDLKLTLSFRSNRGSAQLFLRVVFPHQKDSRTGAVLSTWVQGSTYSKVNSWEQLECTTTRKKMNGQIQRLYAKLNNRGLDFHDAFVDQAVIVFKENVGAVEYIVDQLQFGPIVDAQSKQAIAKANTKARYEESFNTSGAELRLGTMYVKNQPFFPRIAPYHNEEISQLKQTGLNTCWISDYQDRQLISDLKKVGISSTAVPPRATSRTGKILPASNAGLPPFGKETSSILFWMFGQHVSPRSKQDVKSWAQQIHQADRNYSRPIMIDVSGDERFFSQHVSMLGVSRHVSNTTLPYKEYRDWIISRRRLARPGSFAWTWIQTEPNSTQARHRYLTGRSPVVIEPEQIRLQVYSALSAGCRGIGYWKTYSLDGKAEGATERKLVISQLNREIGLVEEWLATGNVVAQVPFQIGNSSGQKTRRNNVSFRRSSSERQEQQSVLREQKYQTVRNRRLSSELEATIIRGESGLLLLPVWYGKGAQFCPGKMTANDVSIVVPGVDESAIAWEVTTTSVRSLPRERVTGGIRITLKKFDLTTMIILTSDRQLVARLKSRVAKIAKKSAKTSIDLAQEKYLRVKQIHTKLQQQGIGQVDASQLLAQARGLLKRAGFYYTRNDFNSARLLAADTMQSLRILQRAYWNDAVRSLSSPVSSPHAISFQTLPDHWKMIARLGRSEIKNDNNLLRSGDFEDIDTMTVEHWKHAQNHIEGVQATAELYPQSQKGKYSLRLIAVPKTGASVPRVLSKSPVLVSTPPMDVRSGQIVHISGWVKVVSRTVSGTDGLMIYDSLGGVQGAIRWKKQGRWKHFEFVREVSQTGSFHLTIALTGLGEILVDQLQVIPHNPRTFADAAASKPKKTSRLNARDLWNRLPSLPRPEFPEFPPLTRPQMPDLRSLNPLFQGDTKRKQDKVKTNRDKEEKQKQNPFSRR
;
A
#
# COMPACT_ATOMS: atom_id res chain seq x y z
N MET A 1 77.39 24.53 -53.91
CA MET A 1 76.23 24.27 -53.01
C MET A 1 76.36 22.82 -52.54
N LEU A 2 76.77 22.62 -51.28
CA LEU A 2 77.27 21.33 -50.77
C LEU A 2 76.20 20.22 -50.79
N PHE A 3 76.54 19.08 -51.40
CA PHE A 3 75.89 17.79 -51.20
C PHE A 3 76.58 17.09 -50.01
N LEU A 4 75.82 16.68 -48.99
CA LEU A 4 76.32 15.94 -47.84
C LEU A 4 75.42 14.72 -47.57
N LEU A 5 76.09 13.58 -47.39
CA LEU A 5 75.54 12.23 -47.25
C LEU A 5 74.49 12.10 -46.13
N GLY A 6 73.39 11.44 -46.44
CA GLY A 6 72.43 10.90 -45.47
C GLY A 6 72.47 9.37 -45.46
N VAL A 7 73.18 8.80 -44.49
CA VAL A 7 73.23 7.35 -44.22
C VAL A 7 71.83 6.85 -43.84
N THR A 8 71.31 5.89 -44.61
CA THR A 8 70.10 5.13 -44.29
C THR A 8 70.37 4.26 -43.06
N CYS A 9 70.02 4.75 -41.88
CA CYS A 9 70.00 3.93 -40.68
C CYS A 9 68.81 2.96 -40.77
N CYS A 10 69.10 1.71 -41.12
CA CYS A 10 68.16 0.60 -40.97
C CYS A 10 67.87 0.42 -39.46
N GLN A 11 66.79 1.02 -38.95
CA GLN A 11 66.30 0.70 -37.60
C GLN A 11 65.82 -0.75 -37.60
N ARG A 12 66.67 -1.66 -37.11
CA ARG A 12 66.27 -3.00 -36.66
C ARG A 12 65.07 -2.81 -35.72
N ALA A 13 63.91 -3.37 -36.08
CA ALA A 13 62.75 -3.45 -35.20
C ALA A 13 63.14 -4.30 -33.98
N CYS A 14 63.61 -3.64 -32.92
CA CYS A 14 63.95 -4.30 -31.67
C CYS A 14 62.62 -4.67 -30.99
N ALA A 15 62.37 -5.96 -30.82
CA ALA A 15 61.21 -6.47 -30.10
C ALA A 15 61.20 -5.90 -28.68
N LYS A 16 60.27 -4.99 -28.39
CA LYS A 16 60.16 -4.35 -27.07
C LYS A 16 59.64 -5.36 -26.06
N GLU A 17 60.33 -5.53 -24.95
CA GLU A 17 59.90 -6.40 -23.84
C GLU A 17 59.48 -5.54 -22.65
N TYR A 18 58.41 -5.92 -21.95
CA TYR A 18 57.96 -5.29 -20.72
C TYR A 18 58.36 -6.14 -19.52
N ARG A 19 59.11 -5.55 -18.59
CA ARG A 19 59.53 -6.19 -17.35
C ARG A 19 59.03 -5.41 -16.14
N ASN A 20 58.53 -6.11 -15.14
CA ASN A 20 58.13 -5.56 -13.85
C ASN A 20 58.65 -6.45 -12.72
N GLY A 21 59.72 -5.99 -12.08
CA GLY A 21 60.34 -6.65 -10.93
C GLY A 21 59.81 -6.16 -9.58
N PHE A 22 58.69 -5.42 -9.54
CA PHE A 22 57.96 -5.10 -8.30
C PHE A 22 58.74 -4.36 -7.20
N ASN A 23 59.81 -3.64 -7.58
CA ASN A 23 60.75 -2.98 -6.66
C ASN A 23 60.27 -1.65 -6.04
N ASP A 24 59.13 -1.12 -6.47
CA ASP A 24 58.56 0.12 -5.93
C ASP A 24 57.65 -0.15 -4.71
N ASP A 25 57.18 0.92 -4.05
CA ASP A 25 56.26 0.79 -2.91
C ASP A 25 54.78 0.70 -3.34
N LYS A 26 54.47 0.70 -4.64
CA LYS A 26 53.09 0.74 -5.16
C LYS A 26 52.64 -0.63 -5.64
N THR A 27 51.57 -1.18 -5.07
CA THR A 27 50.93 -2.40 -5.58
C THR A 27 50.40 -2.20 -7.01
N SER A 28 50.63 -3.17 -7.89
CA SER A 28 50.27 -3.09 -9.32
C SER A 28 49.19 -4.09 -9.74
N TRP A 29 48.92 -5.10 -8.92
CA TRP A 29 47.79 -6.02 -9.13
C TRP A 29 46.52 -5.48 -8.48
N GLN A 30 45.36 -5.84 -9.03
CA GLN A 30 44.04 -5.47 -8.52
C GLN A 30 43.23 -6.72 -8.23
N LEU A 31 42.48 -6.74 -7.12
CA LEU A 31 41.70 -7.90 -6.68
C LEU A 31 40.20 -7.70 -6.96
N LYS A 32 39.54 -8.76 -7.40
CA LYS A 32 38.09 -8.81 -7.59
C LYS A 32 37.53 -10.12 -7.03
N TYR A 33 36.61 -10.02 -6.08
CA TYR A 33 35.97 -11.15 -5.42
C TYR A 33 34.63 -10.72 -4.77
N LYS A 34 33.83 -11.67 -4.27
CA LYS A 34 32.59 -11.38 -3.52
C LYS A 34 32.92 -11.17 -2.03
N GLU A 35 32.71 -9.98 -1.48
CA GLU A 35 33.05 -9.62 -0.08
C GLU A 35 32.43 -10.55 0.99
N LYS A 36 31.25 -11.13 0.72
CA LYS A 36 30.64 -12.13 1.61
C LYS A 36 31.43 -13.43 1.72
N LYS A 37 32.26 -13.73 0.71
CA LYS A 37 33.03 -14.98 0.60
C LYS A 37 34.50 -14.82 0.96
N VAL A 38 35.07 -13.62 0.81
CA VAL A 38 36.50 -13.37 0.98
C VAL A 38 36.71 -12.01 1.65
N LYS A 39 37.62 -11.95 2.62
CA LYS A 39 38.07 -10.73 3.26
C LYS A 39 39.56 -10.53 2.96
N THR A 40 39.97 -9.35 2.50
CA THR A 40 41.41 -9.02 2.42
C THR A 40 41.96 -8.75 3.81
N LEU A 41 43.06 -9.42 4.15
CA LEU A 41 43.83 -9.21 5.38
C LEU A 41 45.00 -8.25 5.14
N ALA A 42 45.70 -8.40 4.02
CA ALA A 42 46.77 -7.51 3.60
C ALA A 42 46.91 -7.51 2.07
N HIS A 43 47.26 -6.36 1.50
CA HIS A 43 47.70 -6.23 0.11
C HIS A 43 48.76 -5.14 0.06
N ARG A 44 50.02 -5.52 -0.13
CA ARG A 44 51.18 -4.63 0.00
C ARG A 44 52.39 -5.16 -0.75
N ARG A 45 53.39 -4.31 -0.94
CA ARG A 45 54.75 -4.72 -1.29
C ARG A 45 55.43 -5.36 -0.08
N SER A 46 56.14 -6.47 -0.28
CA SER A 46 56.83 -7.21 0.77
C SER A 46 58.30 -7.40 0.42
N ARG A 47 59.19 -7.06 1.36
CA ARG A 47 60.64 -7.28 1.24
C ARG A 47 61.10 -8.62 1.82
N ARG A 48 60.16 -9.42 2.38
CA ARG A 48 60.49 -10.65 3.12
C ARG A 48 60.73 -11.85 2.21
N LEU A 49 60.09 -11.89 1.05
CA LEU A 49 60.06 -13.04 0.17
C LEU A 49 60.09 -12.54 -1.28
N THR A 50 61.27 -12.54 -1.90
CA THR A 50 61.50 -12.13 -3.28
C THR A 50 62.16 -13.26 -4.05
N VAL A 51 61.99 -13.27 -5.37
CA VAL A 51 62.78 -14.12 -6.28
C VAL A 51 64.05 -13.38 -6.67
N GLU A 52 63.91 -12.12 -7.08
CA GLU A 52 65.01 -11.25 -7.49
C GLU A 52 64.56 -9.79 -7.29
N GLY A 53 65.47 -8.92 -6.80
CA GLY A 53 65.14 -7.52 -6.51
C GLY A 53 64.79 -7.23 -5.04
N ARG A 54 64.27 -6.02 -4.78
CA ARG A 54 64.05 -5.43 -3.45
C ARG A 54 62.71 -5.81 -2.82
N ALA A 55 61.67 -6.10 -3.62
CA ALA A 55 60.34 -6.40 -3.11
C ALA A 55 59.50 -7.24 -4.09
N SER A 56 58.51 -7.96 -3.57
CA SER A 56 57.46 -8.68 -4.31
C SER A 56 56.08 -8.15 -3.92
N GLU A 57 55.03 -8.47 -4.69
CA GLU A 57 53.66 -8.15 -4.26
C GLU A 57 53.08 -9.28 -3.41
N LEU A 58 52.60 -8.96 -2.21
CA LEU A 58 51.98 -9.88 -1.28
C LEU A 58 50.49 -9.57 -1.14
N VAL A 59 49.66 -10.61 -1.27
CA VAL A 59 48.22 -10.59 -1.02
C VAL A 59 47.87 -11.67 -0.01
N GLN A 60 47.24 -11.29 1.09
CA GLN A 60 46.73 -12.19 2.13
C GLN A 60 45.23 -12.05 2.25
N LEU A 61 44.51 -13.17 2.17
CA LEU A 61 43.05 -13.24 2.15
C LEU A 61 42.55 -14.27 3.16
N GLU A 62 41.35 -14.02 3.69
CA GLU A 62 40.58 -14.98 4.46
C GLU A 62 39.35 -15.40 3.65
N VAL A 63 39.30 -16.66 3.23
CA VAL A 63 38.16 -17.25 2.52
C VAL A 63 37.16 -17.80 3.53
N ARG A 64 35.95 -17.26 3.51
CA ARG A 64 34.86 -17.55 4.47
C ARG A 64 33.87 -18.61 3.98
N GLN A 65 33.84 -18.90 2.68
CA GLN A 65 32.91 -19.86 2.07
C GLN A 65 33.61 -20.71 1.00
N ARG A 66 33.21 -21.99 0.88
CA ARG A 66 33.75 -22.90 -0.14
C ARG A 66 33.47 -22.41 -1.57
N GLY A 67 34.39 -22.69 -2.48
CA GLY A 67 34.29 -22.31 -3.89
C GLY A 67 34.24 -20.79 -4.11
N ALA A 68 35.02 -20.03 -3.35
CA ALA A 68 35.21 -18.61 -3.60
C ALA A 68 36.11 -18.44 -4.83
N VAL A 69 35.64 -17.67 -5.81
CA VAL A 69 36.44 -17.30 -6.98
C VAL A 69 37.06 -15.94 -6.71
N ILE A 70 38.36 -15.85 -6.85
CA ILE A 70 39.14 -14.62 -6.72
C ILE A 70 39.82 -14.38 -8.07
N GLU A 71 39.75 -13.15 -8.58
CA GLU A 71 40.42 -12.72 -9.80
C GLU A 71 41.45 -11.65 -9.41
N MET A 72 42.70 -11.82 -9.82
CA MET A 72 43.77 -10.82 -9.65
C MET A 72 44.25 -10.37 -11.02
N THR A 73 44.19 -9.06 -11.30
CA THR A 73 44.47 -8.51 -12.63
C THR A 73 45.62 -7.51 -12.61
N HIS A 74 46.51 -7.57 -13.60
CA HIS A 74 47.61 -6.64 -13.80
C HIS A 74 47.56 -6.04 -15.21
N LYS A 75 47.82 -4.73 -15.31
CA LYS A 75 47.76 -4.00 -16.57
C LYS A 75 49.07 -4.17 -17.35
N LEU A 76 48.98 -4.73 -18.55
CA LEU A 76 50.08 -4.86 -19.48
C LEU A 76 50.08 -3.72 -20.49
N PRO A 77 51.24 -3.35 -21.08
CA PRO A 77 51.24 -2.53 -22.28
C PRO A 77 50.48 -3.25 -23.40
N PRO A 78 49.57 -2.57 -24.13
CA PRO A 78 48.81 -3.22 -25.20
C PRO A 78 49.73 -3.78 -26.29
N ALA A 79 49.65 -5.09 -26.52
CA ALA A 79 50.43 -5.79 -27.54
C ALA A 79 49.50 -6.52 -28.51
N ARG A 80 49.72 -6.37 -29.81
CA ARG A 80 48.99 -7.13 -30.84
C ARG A 80 49.18 -8.63 -30.59
N VAL A 81 48.11 -9.40 -30.74
CA VAL A 81 48.19 -10.86 -30.65
C VAL A 81 49.00 -11.37 -31.84
N ILE A 82 50.19 -11.89 -31.55
CA ILE A 82 51.08 -12.54 -32.51
C ILE A 82 51.38 -13.97 -32.03
N GLU A 83 51.87 -14.78 -32.95
CA GLU A 83 52.49 -16.05 -32.57
C GLU A 83 53.70 -15.74 -31.67
N ASP A 84 53.83 -16.50 -30.58
CA ASP A 84 54.90 -16.37 -29.57
C ASP A 84 54.85 -15.16 -28.62
N LEU A 85 53.77 -14.37 -28.59
CA LEU A 85 53.57 -13.41 -27.50
C LEU A 85 53.40 -14.15 -26.17
N LYS A 86 54.35 -13.92 -25.26
CA LYS A 86 54.54 -14.69 -24.03
C LYS A 86 54.52 -13.79 -22.80
N LEU A 87 53.85 -14.26 -21.76
CA LEU A 87 53.89 -13.72 -20.40
C LEU A 87 54.51 -14.77 -19.49
N THR A 88 55.52 -14.38 -18.73
CA THR A 88 56.05 -15.16 -17.61
C THR A 88 55.95 -14.36 -16.31
N LEU A 89 55.66 -15.03 -15.20
CA LEU A 89 55.73 -14.43 -13.86
C LEU A 89 56.09 -15.48 -12.81
N SER A 90 56.86 -15.10 -11.80
CA SER A 90 57.12 -15.96 -10.66
C SER A 90 55.97 -15.86 -9.65
N PHE A 91 55.39 -17.00 -9.28
CA PHE A 91 54.25 -17.09 -8.40
C PHE A 91 54.55 -18.04 -7.23
N ARG A 92 54.12 -17.65 -6.03
CA ARG A 92 54.17 -18.50 -4.84
C ARG A 92 52.87 -18.37 -4.06
N SER A 93 52.36 -19.49 -3.57
CA SER A 93 51.11 -19.53 -2.83
C SER A 93 51.08 -20.70 -1.85
N ASN A 94 50.38 -20.52 -0.73
CA ASN A 94 50.10 -21.61 0.19
C ASN A 94 48.95 -22.53 -0.30
N ARG A 95 48.47 -22.34 -1.53
CA ARG A 95 47.42 -23.11 -2.22
C ARG A 95 47.80 -23.39 -3.67
N GLY A 96 47.45 -24.57 -4.18
CA GLY A 96 47.82 -25.06 -5.53
C GLY A 96 46.74 -24.88 -6.62
N SER A 97 45.85 -23.88 -6.52
CA SER A 97 44.70 -23.74 -7.43
C SER A 97 44.75 -22.55 -8.41
N ALA A 98 45.90 -21.86 -8.48
CA ALA A 98 46.04 -20.63 -9.26
C ALA A 98 46.28 -20.92 -10.74
N GLN A 99 45.57 -20.21 -11.63
CA GLN A 99 45.76 -20.35 -13.07
C GLN A 99 45.99 -18.99 -13.74
N LEU A 100 47.02 -18.92 -14.59
CA LEU A 100 47.41 -17.71 -15.32
C LEU A 100 46.66 -17.61 -16.64
N PHE A 101 46.26 -16.39 -17.01
CA PHE A 101 45.61 -16.07 -18.26
C PHE A 101 46.11 -14.74 -18.84
N LEU A 102 46.01 -14.63 -20.16
CA LEU A 102 46.08 -13.35 -20.89
C LEU A 102 44.69 -12.93 -21.35
N ARG A 103 44.32 -11.68 -21.10
CA ARG A 103 43.09 -11.10 -21.65
C ARG A 103 43.34 -10.62 -23.06
N VAL A 104 42.62 -11.20 -24.02
CA VAL A 104 42.59 -10.77 -25.43
C VAL A 104 41.32 -9.97 -25.68
N VAL A 105 41.48 -8.79 -26.28
CA VAL A 105 40.40 -7.85 -26.61
C VAL A 105 40.25 -7.77 -28.13
N PHE A 106 39.01 -7.79 -28.61
CA PHE A 106 38.65 -7.68 -30.03
C PHE A 106 38.01 -6.31 -30.29
N PRO A 107 38.78 -5.31 -30.74
CA PRO A 107 38.38 -3.90 -30.71
C PRO A 107 37.15 -3.58 -31.56
N HIS A 108 36.95 -4.30 -32.66
CA HIS A 108 35.87 -4.05 -33.62
C HIS A 108 34.58 -4.81 -33.29
N GLN A 109 34.61 -5.67 -32.27
CA GLN A 109 33.49 -6.51 -31.90
C GLN A 109 32.89 -6.10 -30.56
N LYS A 110 31.56 -6.01 -30.49
CA LYS A 110 30.84 -5.89 -29.22
C LYS A 110 30.30 -7.25 -28.79
N ASP A 111 30.38 -7.52 -27.49
CA ASP A 111 29.70 -8.64 -26.86
C ASP A 111 28.20 -8.33 -26.80
N SER A 112 27.37 -9.16 -27.45
CA SER A 112 25.91 -8.99 -27.50
C SER A 112 25.24 -9.11 -26.13
N ARG A 113 25.89 -9.75 -25.16
CA ARG A 113 25.36 -9.94 -23.80
C ARG A 113 25.59 -8.74 -22.90
N THR A 114 26.74 -8.07 -23.05
CA THR A 114 27.21 -7.02 -22.14
C THR A 114 27.24 -5.63 -22.79
N GLY A 115 27.29 -5.56 -24.12
CA GLY A 115 27.46 -4.33 -24.90
C GLY A 115 28.89 -3.75 -24.87
N ALA A 116 29.79 -4.35 -24.07
CA ALA A 116 31.20 -3.98 -24.00
C ALA A 116 31.97 -4.52 -25.21
N VAL A 117 33.21 -4.05 -25.38
CA VAL A 117 34.14 -4.61 -26.36
C VAL A 117 34.38 -6.08 -26.01
N LEU A 118 34.22 -6.97 -26.98
CA LEU A 118 34.34 -8.41 -26.77
C LEU A 118 35.77 -8.73 -26.32
N SER A 119 35.88 -9.55 -25.27
CA SER A 119 37.17 -10.06 -24.80
C SER A 119 37.08 -11.52 -24.38
N THR A 120 38.21 -12.21 -24.40
CA THR A 120 38.33 -13.60 -23.96
C THR A 120 39.65 -13.80 -23.22
N TRP A 121 39.79 -14.94 -22.56
CA TRP A 121 41.00 -15.31 -21.83
C TRP A 121 41.71 -16.47 -22.52
N VAL A 122 43.00 -16.27 -22.79
CA VAL A 122 43.90 -17.34 -23.23
C VAL A 122 44.51 -17.96 -21.98
N GLN A 123 44.35 -19.28 -21.84
CA GLN A 123 44.77 -20.03 -20.67
C GLN A 123 46.27 -20.37 -20.75
N GLY A 124 46.98 -20.08 -19.66
CA GLY A 124 48.37 -20.43 -19.42
C GLY A 124 48.51 -21.64 -18.49
N SER A 125 49.71 -21.76 -17.92
CA SER A 125 50.06 -22.74 -16.90
C SER A 125 49.26 -22.57 -15.60
N THR A 126 49.22 -23.63 -14.82
CA THR A 126 48.55 -23.70 -13.52
C THR A 126 49.61 -23.93 -12.46
N TYR A 127 49.56 -23.18 -11.38
CA TYR A 127 50.43 -23.35 -10.23
C TYR A 127 50.14 -24.67 -9.53
N SER A 128 51.17 -25.43 -9.22
CA SER A 128 51.05 -26.76 -8.62
C SER A 128 51.91 -26.93 -7.36
N LYS A 129 53.04 -26.23 -7.26
CA LYS A 129 54.05 -26.42 -6.19
C LYS A 129 53.79 -25.56 -4.96
N VAL A 130 52.84 -25.98 -4.11
CA VAL A 130 52.44 -25.27 -2.87
C VAL A 130 53.64 -24.84 -2.03
N ASN A 131 53.65 -23.58 -1.59
CA ASN A 131 54.69 -22.91 -0.80
C ASN A 131 56.07 -22.78 -1.45
N SER A 132 56.22 -23.14 -2.72
CA SER A 132 57.44 -22.93 -3.51
C SER A 132 57.23 -21.90 -4.61
N TRP A 133 58.28 -21.21 -5.01
CA TRP A 133 58.25 -20.38 -6.21
C TRP A 133 58.15 -21.26 -7.46
N GLU A 134 57.22 -20.93 -8.34
CA GLU A 134 57.03 -21.57 -9.63
C GLU A 134 56.83 -20.49 -10.68
N GLN A 135 57.51 -20.60 -11.81
CA GLN A 135 57.35 -19.68 -12.93
C GLN A 135 56.12 -20.08 -13.74
N LEU A 136 55.10 -19.22 -13.75
CA LEU A 136 53.91 -19.39 -14.56
C LEU A 136 54.12 -18.73 -15.93
N GLU A 137 53.81 -19.46 -16.98
CA GLU A 137 53.86 -19.03 -18.37
C GLU A 137 52.48 -19.04 -19.04
N CYS A 138 52.21 -18.04 -19.89
CA CYS A 138 51.09 -18.01 -20.82
C CYS A 138 51.52 -17.46 -22.18
N THR A 139 51.36 -18.27 -23.23
CA THR A 139 51.76 -17.91 -24.61
C THR A 139 50.56 -17.97 -25.54
N THR A 140 50.40 -16.96 -26.40
CA THR A 140 49.36 -16.94 -27.43
C THR A 140 49.80 -17.72 -28.66
N THR A 141 49.38 -18.98 -28.77
CA THR A 141 49.59 -19.79 -29.98
C THR A 141 48.36 -19.76 -30.87
N ARG A 142 48.55 -19.95 -32.18
CA ARG A 142 47.45 -19.98 -33.16
C ARG A 142 46.38 -21.02 -32.80
N LYS A 143 46.81 -22.19 -32.29
CA LYS A 143 45.92 -23.26 -31.80
C LYS A 143 45.03 -22.79 -30.63
N LYS A 144 45.61 -22.12 -29.62
CA LYS A 144 44.86 -21.59 -28.46
C LYS A 144 43.89 -20.49 -28.88
N MET A 145 44.32 -19.60 -29.77
CA MET A 145 43.47 -18.51 -30.28
C MET A 145 42.28 -19.03 -31.10
N ASN A 146 42.52 -19.93 -32.05
CA ASN A 146 41.45 -20.55 -32.85
C ASN A 146 40.46 -21.30 -31.97
N GLY A 147 40.94 -22.04 -30.95
CA GLY A 147 40.08 -22.72 -29.98
C GLY A 147 39.18 -21.77 -29.19
N GLN A 148 39.67 -20.59 -28.81
CA GLN A 148 38.85 -19.58 -28.12
C GLN A 148 37.85 -18.89 -29.07
N ILE A 149 38.25 -18.61 -30.31
CA ILE A 149 37.37 -18.06 -31.34
C ILE A 149 36.20 -19.02 -31.63
N GLN A 150 36.46 -20.33 -31.78
CA GLN A 150 35.41 -21.33 -31.97
C GLN A 150 34.45 -21.41 -30.77
N ARG A 151 34.97 -21.30 -29.53
CA ARG A 151 34.13 -21.21 -28.33
C ARG A 151 33.29 -19.93 -28.29
N LEU A 152 33.81 -18.81 -28.78
CA LEU A 152 33.06 -17.56 -28.89
C LEU A 152 31.94 -17.67 -29.93
N TYR A 153 32.21 -18.29 -31.08
CA TYR A 153 31.19 -18.59 -32.09
C TYR A 153 30.04 -19.42 -31.50
N ALA A 154 30.36 -20.51 -30.79
CA ALA A 154 29.36 -21.37 -30.15
C ALA A 154 28.55 -20.63 -29.06
N LYS A 155 29.19 -19.73 -28.29
CA LYS A 155 28.54 -19.00 -27.19
C LYS A 155 27.66 -17.83 -27.65
N LEU A 156 28.04 -17.15 -28.73
CA LEU A 156 27.36 -15.94 -29.21
C LEU A 156 26.39 -16.22 -30.36
N ASN A 157 26.42 -17.43 -30.93
CA ASN A 157 25.57 -17.89 -32.04
C ASN A 157 25.53 -16.92 -33.24
N ASN A 158 26.68 -16.31 -33.55
CA ASN A 158 26.84 -15.37 -34.65
C ASN A 158 28.12 -15.70 -35.42
N ARG A 159 28.02 -16.06 -36.69
CA ARG A 159 29.16 -16.47 -37.54
C ARG A 159 29.89 -15.30 -38.22
N GLY A 160 29.40 -14.06 -38.11
CA GLY A 160 30.00 -12.87 -38.73
C GLY A 160 30.79 -11.99 -37.76
N LEU A 161 31.52 -12.59 -36.80
CA LEU A 161 32.28 -11.85 -35.79
C LEU A 161 33.64 -11.41 -36.36
N ASP A 162 33.99 -10.14 -36.15
CA ASP A 162 35.29 -9.60 -36.56
C ASP A 162 36.32 -9.75 -35.43
N PHE A 163 37.39 -10.50 -35.70
CA PHE A 163 38.49 -10.75 -34.75
C PHE A 163 39.81 -10.11 -35.19
N HIS A 164 39.80 -9.27 -36.23
CA HIS A 164 41.00 -8.54 -36.64
C HIS A 164 41.45 -7.55 -35.56
N ASP A 165 42.74 -7.20 -35.60
CA ASP A 165 43.38 -6.29 -34.65
C ASP A 165 43.26 -6.69 -33.16
N ALA A 166 43.08 -7.98 -32.89
CA ALA A 166 43.08 -8.48 -31.52
C ALA A 166 44.40 -8.14 -30.80
N PHE A 167 44.29 -7.69 -29.54
CA PHE A 167 45.45 -7.33 -28.72
C PHE A 167 45.27 -7.80 -27.28
N VAL A 168 46.38 -7.98 -26.58
CA VAL A 168 46.47 -8.31 -25.16
C VAL A 168 46.71 -7.03 -24.37
N ASP A 169 46.01 -6.85 -23.26
CA ASP A 169 46.18 -5.67 -22.39
C ASP A 169 46.23 -5.97 -20.89
N GLN A 170 45.96 -7.21 -20.47
CA GLN A 170 46.00 -7.60 -19.06
C GLN A 170 46.50 -9.03 -18.86
N ALA A 171 47.24 -9.21 -17.76
CA ALA A 171 47.46 -10.50 -17.13
C ALA A 171 46.36 -10.73 -16.08
N VAL A 172 45.83 -11.94 -16.02
CA VAL A 172 44.78 -12.33 -15.07
C VAL A 172 45.18 -13.63 -14.40
N ILE A 173 45.14 -13.67 -13.07
CA ILE A 173 45.28 -14.90 -12.30
C ILE A 173 43.93 -15.19 -11.64
N VAL A 174 43.42 -16.40 -11.83
CA VAL A 174 42.14 -16.83 -11.26
C VAL A 174 42.40 -17.93 -10.24
N PHE A 175 41.73 -17.82 -9.11
CA PHE A 175 41.82 -18.77 -7.99
C PHE A 175 40.44 -19.29 -7.64
N LYS A 176 40.34 -20.57 -7.29
CA LYS A 176 39.11 -21.17 -6.76
C LYS A 176 39.41 -21.80 -5.42
N GLU A 177 39.19 -21.02 -4.36
CA GLU A 177 39.62 -21.38 -3.02
C GLU A 177 38.49 -21.88 -2.14
N ASN A 178 38.87 -22.74 -1.20
CA ASN A 178 38.02 -23.19 -0.11
C ASN A 178 38.30 -22.39 1.16
N VAL A 179 37.51 -22.63 2.21
CA VAL A 179 37.58 -21.89 3.47
C VAL A 179 38.99 -21.96 4.08
N GLY A 180 39.47 -20.82 4.59
CA GLY A 180 40.74 -20.68 5.29
C GLY A 180 41.56 -19.47 4.85
N ALA A 181 42.72 -19.29 5.49
CA ALA A 181 43.69 -18.27 5.10
C ALA A 181 44.40 -18.67 3.82
N VAL A 182 44.63 -17.68 2.95
CA VAL A 182 45.34 -17.84 1.68
C VAL A 182 46.32 -16.70 1.50
N GLU A 183 47.51 -17.03 1.01
CA GLU A 183 48.59 -16.09 0.74
C GLU A 183 49.06 -16.29 -0.71
N TYR A 184 49.19 -15.17 -1.43
CA TYR A 184 49.71 -15.12 -2.78
C TYR A 184 50.85 -14.12 -2.86
N ILE A 185 51.93 -14.52 -3.53
CA ILE A 185 53.11 -13.70 -3.76
C ILE A 185 53.43 -13.76 -5.25
N VAL A 186 53.60 -12.58 -5.86
CA VAL A 186 53.97 -12.43 -7.27
C VAL A 186 55.26 -11.63 -7.38
N ASP A 187 56.15 -12.10 -8.25
CA ASP A 187 57.43 -11.46 -8.55
C ASP A 187 57.84 -11.69 -10.02
N GLN A 188 58.80 -10.91 -10.51
CA GLN A 188 59.46 -11.06 -11.82
C GLN A 188 58.50 -11.30 -12.99
N LEU A 189 57.68 -10.30 -13.34
CA LEU A 189 56.78 -10.36 -14.51
C LEU A 189 57.51 -9.91 -15.77
N GLN A 190 57.49 -10.72 -16.82
CA GLN A 190 58.02 -10.40 -18.14
C GLN A 190 56.98 -10.65 -19.23
N PHE A 191 56.83 -9.74 -20.18
CA PHE A 191 55.84 -9.79 -21.24
C PHE A 191 56.42 -9.29 -22.56
N GLY A 192 56.38 -10.12 -23.59
CA GLY A 192 56.87 -9.79 -24.92
C GLY A 192 56.92 -11.00 -25.86
N PRO A 193 57.32 -10.80 -27.13
CA PRO A 193 57.69 -9.51 -27.73
C PRO A 193 56.48 -8.61 -28.03
N ILE A 194 56.58 -7.30 -27.75
CA ILE A 194 55.48 -6.35 -27.91
C ILE A 194 55.51 -5.72 -29.31
N VAL A 195 54.42 -5.91 -30.05
CA VAL A 195 54.08 -5.13 -31.24
C VAL A 195 52.95 -4.18 -30.89
N ASP A 196 53.16 -2.87 -31.05
CA ASP A 196 52.18 -1.85 -30.68
C ASP A 196 50.83 -2.03 -31.40
N ALA A 197 49.73 -2.06 -30.64
CA ALA A 197 48.38 -2.10 -31.21
C ALA A 197 47.98 -0.71 -31.74
N GLN A 198 47.57 -0.61 -33.01
CA GLN A 198 47.19 0.65 -33.68
C GLN A 198 45.94 1.33 -33.07
N SER A 199 45.16 0.64 -32.24
CA SER A 199 43.83 1.05 -31.75
C SER A 199 43.82 1.67 -30.33
N LYS A 200 44.92 2.32 -29.90
CA LYS A 200 45.06 2.98 -28.57
C LYS A 200 43.95 4.01 -28.26
N GLN A 201 43.36 4.66 -29.26
CA GLN A 201 42.35 5.71 -29.07
C GLN A 201 40.88 5.21 -28.96
N ALA A 202 40.55 4.04 -29.51
CA ALA A 202 39.18 3.51 -29.49
C ALA A 202 38.79 2.94 -28.10
N ILE A 203 39.75 2.35 -27.39
CA ILE A 203 39.53 1.62 -26.13
C ILE A 203 39.30 2.58 -24.95
N ALA A 204 39.97 3.74 -24.94
CA ALA A 204 39.81 4.75 -23.88
C ALA A 204 38.42 5.41 -23.93
N LYS A 205 37.87 5.66 -25.12
CA LYS A 205 36.50 6.19 -25.30
C LYS A 205 35.43 5.13 -25.01
N ALA A 206 35.65 3.87 -25.38
CA ALA A 206 34.73 2.77 -25.12
C ALA A 206 34.61 2.41 -23.62
N ASN A 207 35.73 2.37 -22.88
CA ASN A 207 35.72 2.06 -21.44
C ASN A 207 35.11 3.16 -20.59
N THR A 208 35.23 4.43 -20.99
CA THR A 208 34.58 5.55 -20.28
C THR A 208 33.06 5.52 -20.48
N LYS A 209 32.60 5.11 -21.66
CA LYS A 209 31.17 4.93 -21.96
C LYS A 209 30.60 3.66 -21.32
N ALA A 210 31.36 2.56 -21.27
CA ALA A 210 30.97 1.31 -20.63
C ALA A 210 30.94 1.40 -19.10
N ARG A 211 31.85 2.16 -18.46
CA ARG A 211 31.79 2.41 -17.00
C ARG A 211 30.61 3.32 -16.62
N TYR A 212 30.21 4.21 -17.54
CA TYR A 212 28.97 4.96 -17.42
C TYR A 212 27.75 4.04 -17.63
N GLU A 213 27.74 3.14 -18.63
CA GLU A 213 26.63 2.20 -18.92
C GLU A 213 26.50 1.02 -17.93
N GLU A 214 27.58 0.51 -17.33
CA GLU A 214 27.54 -0.52 -16.26
C GLU A 214 26.84 -0.01 -14.99
N SER A 215 26.96 1.30 -14.70
CA SER A 215 26.21 1.92 -13.62
C SER A 215 24.68 1.97 -13.86
N PHE A 216 24.25 1.74 -15.10
CA PHE A 216 22.84 1.65 -15.51
C PHE A 216 22.32 0.21 -15.63
N ASN A 217 23.16 -0.83 -15.50
CA ASN A 217 22.82 -2.20 -15.90
C ASN A 217 22.51 -3.19 -14.76
N THR A 218 22.49 -2.75 -13.50
CA THR A 218 21.78 -3.49 -12.45
C THR A 218 20.39 -2.89 -12.32
N SER A 219 19.33 -3.66 -12.59
CA SER A 219 18.00 -3.29 -12.11
C SER A 219 18.14 -3.11 -10.59
N GLY A 220 18.08 -1.87 -10.13
CA GLY A 220 18.50 -1.53 -8.77
C GLY A 220 17.64 -2.14 -7.66
N ALA A 221 16.60 -2.93 -8.00
CA ALA A 221 15.67 -3.58 -7.11
C ALA A 221 16.07 -5.02 -6.78
N GLU A 222 16.20 -5.30 -5.49
CA GLU A 222 16.44 -6.65 -4.95
C GLU A 222 15.45 -6.93 -3.82
N LEU A 223 14.98 -8.17 -3.70
CA LEU A 223 14.20 -8.62 -2.53
C LEU A 223 15.07 -9.47 -1.60
N ARG A 224 15.19 -9.04 -0.34
CA ARG A 224 15.90 -9.76 0.72
C ARG A 224 14.92 -10.04 1.85
N LEU A 225 14.63 -11.31 2.13
CA LEU A 225 13.77 -11.74 3.25
C LEU A 225 12.42 -10.99 3.33
N GLY A 226 11.78 -10.73 2.17
CA GLY A 226 10.49 -10.04 2.12
C GLY A 226 10.56 -8.50 2.18
N THR A 227 11.75 -7.92 2.18
CA THR A 227 11.99 -6.47 2.07
C THR A 227 12.59 -6.15 0.72
N MET A 228 12.05 -5.12 0.07
CA MET A 228 12.56 -4.61 -1.20
C MET A 228 13.63 -3.55 -0.94
N TYR A 229 14.74 -3.65 -1.67
CA TYR A 229 15.83 -2.69 -1.64
C TYR A 229 15.99 -2.08 -3.01
N VAL A 230 16.06 -0.75 -3.09
CA VAL A 230 16.42 -0.03 -4.31
C VAL A 230 17.70 0.76 -4.05
N LYS A 231 18.76 0.50 -4.83
CA LYS A 231 20.09 1.09 -4.59
C LYS A 231 20.59 0.85 -3.15
N ASN A 232 20.42 -0.38 -2.66
CA ASN A 232 20.74 -0.81 -1.28
C ASN A 232 19.99 -0.08 -0.14
N GLN A 233 18.95 0.70 -0.44
CA GLN A 233 18.10 1.31 0.58
C GLN A 233 16.75 0.60 0.65
N PRO A 234 16.18 0.35 1.85
CA PRO A 234 14.82 -0.16 1.98
C PRO A 234 13.84 0.71 1.20
N PHE A 235 12.98 0.07 0.43
CA PHE A 235 12.07 0.73 -0.48
C PHE A 235 10.63 0.30 -0.18
N PHE A 236 9.75 1.27 0.07
CA PHE A 236 8.32 1.04 0.23
C PHE A 236 7.58 1.50 -1.03
N PRO A 237 7.12 0.57 -1.90
CA PRO A 237 6.41 0.94 -3.12
C PRO A 237 5.11 1.69 -2.79
N ARG A 238 4.96 2.89 -3.36
CA ARG A 238 3.74 3.70 -3.42
C ARG A 238 3.37 3.81 -4.89
N ILE A 239 2.49 2.92 -5.31
CA ILE A 239 2.23 2.64 -6.73
C ILE A 239 0.94 3.34 -7.17
N ALA A 240 0.88 3.79 -8.42
CA ALA A 240 -0.39 4.09 -9.09
C ALA A 240 -0.30 3.73 -10.58
N PRO A 241 -1.40 3.27 -11.21
CA PRO A 241 -1.44 3.15 -12.66
C PRO A 241 -1.32 4.54 -13.30
N TYR A 242 -0.58 4.64 -14.39
CA TYR A 242 -0.42 5.87 -15.17
C TYR A 242 -1.56 6.00 -16.18
N HIS A 243 -2.28 7.12 -16.14
CA HIS A 243 -3.40 7.46 -17.04
C HIS A 243 -3.16 8.84 -17.66
N ASN A 244 -1.97 9.06 -18.22
CA ASN A 244 -1.56 10.31 -18.86
C ASN A 244 -1.59 11.53 -17.92
N GLU A 245 -1.23 11.34 -16.65
CA GLU A 245 -1.00 12.47 -15.74
C GLU A 245 0.16 13.35 -16.23
N GLU A 246 0.07 14.64 -15.95
CA GLU A 246 1.21 15.52 -16.12
C GLU A 246 2.32 15.08 -15.15
N ILE A 247 3.51 14.75 -15.66
CA ILE A 247 4.62 14.20 -14.85
C ILE A 247 4.99 15.12 -13.68
N SER A 248 4.89 16.45 -13.89
CA SER A 248 5.14 17.44 -12.84
C SER A 248 4.14 17.27 -11.68
N GLN A 249 2.86 17.06 -11.99
CA GLN A 249 1.78 16.85 -11.03
C GLN A 249 1.92 15.51 -10.32
N LEU A 250 2.25 14.47 -11.07
CA LEU A 250 2.49 13.13 -10.57
C LEU A 250 3.61 13.12 -9.52
N LYS A 251 4.71 13.86 -9.76
CA LYS A 251 5.78 14.08 -8.76
C LYS A 251 5.25 14.71 -7.47
N GLN A 252 4.27 15.61 -7.55
CA GLN A 252 3.73 16.27 -6.36
C GLN A 252 2.96 15.31 -5.45
N THR A 253 2.41 14.23 -6.00
CA THR A 253 1.69 13.19 -5.25
C THR A 253 2.59 12.37 -4.33
N GLY A 254 3.92 12.40 -4.53
CA GLY A 254 4.85 11.61 -3.72
C GLY A 254 4.81 10.11 -4.01
N LEU A 255 4.20 9.70 -5.14
CA LEU A 255 4.40 8.36 -5.70
C LEU A 255 5.89 8.16 -6.01
N ASN A 256 6.39 6.95 -5.77
CA ASN A 256 7.76 6.56 -6.14
C ASN A 256 7.76 5.46 -7.21
N THR A 257 6.59 4.94 -7.59
CA THR A 257 6.45 3.94 -8.64
C THR A 257 5.17 4.15 -9.45
N CYS A 258 5.27 4.07 -10.77
CA CYS A 258 4.13 4.14 -11.68
C CYS A 258 3.99 2.86 -12.49
N TRP A 259 2.77 2.34 -12.56
CA TRP A 259 2.44 1.21 -13.40
C TRP A 259 2.03 1.71 -14.78
N ILE A 260 2.91 1.54 -15.75
CA ILE A 260 2.71 1.95 -17.15
C ILE A 260 2.13 0.81 -17.98
N SER A 261 1.40 1.16 -19.04
CA SER A 261 0.77 0.20 -19.96
C SER A 261 1.77 -0.52 -20.85
N ASP A 262 2.80 0.18 -21.31
CA ASP A 262 3.80 -0.35 -22.23
C ASP A 262 5.22 -0.11 -21.69
N TYR A 263 5.99 -1.20 -21.57
CA TYR A 263 7.39 -1.14 -21.13
C TYR A 263 8.32 -0.59 -22.22
N GLN A 264 7.85 -0.46 -23.46
CA GLN A 264 8.62 0.04 -24.60
C GLN A 264 8.60 1.57 -24.71
N ASP A 265 7.73 2.27 -23.98
CA ASP A 265 7.66 3.73 -23.96
C ASP A 265 8.86 4.34 -23.22
N ARG A 266 9.99 4.41 -23.93
CA ARG A 266 11.28 4.89 -23.40
C ARG A 266 11.21 6.37 -23.01
N GLN A 267 10.39 7.16 -23.68
CA GLN A 267 10.26 8.58 -23.39
C GLN A 267 9.58 8.77 -22.03
N LEU A 268 8.41 8.14 -21.84
CA LEU A 268 7.71 8.18 -20.56
C LEU A 268 8.56 7.63 -19.42
N ILE A 269 9.23 6.49 -19.62
CA ILE A 269 10.11 5.89 -18.60
C ILE A 269 11.26 6.84 -18.24
N SER A 270 11.89 7.47 -19.23
CA SER A 270 12.95 8.46 -19.02
C SER A 270 12.43 9.66 -18.23
N ASP A 271 11.26 10.18 -18.58
CA ASP A 271 10.71 11.37 -17.95
C ASP A 271 10.25 11.11 -16.51
N LEU A 272 9.65 9.94 -16.24
CA LEU A 272 9.35 9.47 -14.87
C LEU A 272 10.63 9.34 -14.05
N LYS A 273 11.68 8.74 -14.63
CA LYS A 273 12.97 8.56 -13.96
C LYS A 273 13.64 9.90 -13.62
N LYS A 274 13.58 10.91 -14.50
CA LYS A 274 14.10 12.27 -14.24
C LYS A 274 13.47 12.92 -13.01
N VAL A 275 12.21 12.62 -12.72
CA VAL A 275 11.51 13.14 -11.53
C VAL A 275 11.61 12.24 -10.30
N GLY A 276 12.33 11.11 -10.39
CA GLY A 276 12.55 10.17 -9.29
C GLY A 276 11.45 9.13 -9.12
N ILE A 277 10.60 8.93 -10.13
CA ILE A 277 9.56 7.91 -10.16
C ILE A 277 10.06 6.71 -10.96
N SER A 278 9.96 5.52 -10.38
CA SER A 278 10.34 4.27 -11.06
C SER A 278 9.16 3.71 -11.86
N SER A 279 9.44 2.98 -12.94
CA SER A 279 8.40 2.34 -13.76
C SER A 279 8.27 0.85 -13.44
N THR A 280 7.03 0.37 -13.37
CA THR A 280 6.67 -1.06 -13.41
C THR A 280 5.73 -1.28 -14.59
N ALA A 281 5.76 -2.45 -15.21
CA ALA A 281 4.91 -2.78 -16.36
C ALA A 281 4.53 -4.26 -16.34
N VAL A 282 3.64 -4.67 -17.23
CA VAL A 282 3.40 -6.09 -17.51
C VAL A 282 4.61 -6.66 -18.27
N PRO A 283 5.16 -7.82 -17.89
CA PRO A 283 6.33 -8.36 -18.60
C PRO A 283 5.98 -8.77 -20.03
N PRO A 284 6.97 -8.75 -20.95
CA PRO A 284 6.80 -9.24 -22.31
C PRO A 284 6.24 -10.67 -22.33
N ARG A 285 5.31 -10.95 -23.23
CA ARG A 285 4.82 -12.30 -23.52
C ARG A 285 5.30 -12.74 -24.89
N ALA A 286 5.60 -14.03 -25.02
CA ALA A 286 5.90 -14.61 -26.32
C ALA A 286 4.63 -14.60 -27.20
N THR A 287 4.76 -14.11 -28.42
CA THR A 287 3.68 -14.01 -29.40
C THR A 287 3.98 -14.87 -30.63
N SER A 288 2.94 -15.39 -31.28
CA SER A 288 3.05 -16.03 -32.59
C SER A 288 3.47 -15.00 -33.65
N ARG A 289 3.79 -15.47 -34.86
CA ARG A 289 4.00 -14.62 -36.04
C ARG A 289 2.79 -13.73 -36.38
N THR A 290 1.60 -14.12 -35.94
CA THR A 290 0.33 -13.37 -36.09
C THR A 290 0.02 -12.44 -34.91
N GLY A 291 0.95 -12.28 -33.95
CA GLY A 291 0.78 -11.42 -32.78
C GLY A 291 -0.08 -12.01 -31.65
N LYS A 292 -0.53 -13.26 -31.76
CA LYS A 292 -1.32 -13.93 -30.71
C LYS A 292 -0.41 -14.35 -29.57
N ILE A 293 -0.79 -14.03 -28.34
CA ILE A 293 -0.07 -14.47 -27.13
C ILE A 293 -0.05 -16.00 -27.08
N LEU A 294 1.14 -16.58 -27.02
CA LEU A 294 1.35 -18.02 -26.89
C LEU A 294 1.29 -18.44 -25.41
N PRO A 295 0.78 -19.65 -25.11
CA PRO A 295 0.85 -20.20 -23.76
C PRO A 295 2.31 -20.33 -23.32
N ALA A 296 2.64 -19.84 -22.11
CA ALA A 296 4.01 -19.81 -21.61
C ALA A 296 4.67 -21.19 -21.52
N SER A 297 3.87 -22.27 -21.39
CA SER A 297 4.37 -23.65 -21.38
C SER A 297 5.00 -24.09 -22.70
N ASN A 298 4.57 -23.50 -23.83
CA ASN A 298 4.90 -23.97 -25.18
C ASN A 298 5.65 -22.90 -26.00
N ALA A 299 6.00 -21.77 -25.39
CA ALA A 299 6.56 -20.62 -26.07
C ALA A 299 8.03 -20.39 -25.73
N GLY A 300 8.82 -19.94 -26.71
CA GLY A 300 10.23 -19.57 -26.51
C GLY A 300 10.42 -18.43 -25.50
N LEU A 301 11.66 -18.18 -25.09
CA LEU A 301 11.96 -17.12 -24.12
C LEU A 301 11.63 -15.73 -24.72
N PRO A 302 10.85 -14.89 -24.04
CA PRO A 302 10.61 -13.53 -24.47
C PRO A 302 11.93 -12.72 -24.52
N PRO A 303 12.06 -11.73 -25.42
CA PRO A 303 13.25 -10.90 -25.49
C PRO A 303 13.33 -9.97 -24.28
N PHE A 304 14.49 -9.99 -23.61
CA PHE A 304 14.81 -9.14 -22.46
C PHE A 304 16.09 -8.35 -22.76
N GLY A 305 15.97 -7.32 -23.60
CA GLY A 305 17.05 -6.45 -24.02
C GLY A 305 17.13 -5.13 -23.24
N LYS A 306 17.87 -4.16 -23.80
CA LYS A 306 18.07 -2.81 -23.22
C LYS A 306 16.73 -2.09 -22.98
N GLU A 307 15.71 -2.35 -23.79
CA GLU A 307 14.35 -1.80 -23.67
C GLU A 307 13.69 -2.11 -22.32
N THR A 308 13.98 -3.27 -21.72
CA THR A 308 13.39 -3.64 -20.44
C THR A 308 14.21 -3.13 -19.25
N SER A 309 15.46 -2.72 -19.44
CA SER A 309 16.44 -2.42 -18.36
C SER A 309 15.96 -1.39 -17.31
N SER A 310 15.07 -0.48 -17.71
CA SER A 310 14.60 0.62 -16.86
C SER A 310 13.35 0.29 -16.04
N ILE A 311 12.78 -0.91 -16.22
CA ILE A 311 11.66 -1.40 -15.42
C ILE A 311 12.19 -1.95 -14.08
N LEU A 312 11.66 -1.44 -12.97
CA LEU A 312 12.12 -1.74 -11.61
C LEU A 312 11.75 -3.16 -11.16
N PHE A 313 10.50 -3.56 -11.41
CA PHE A 313 9.96 -4.89 -11.18
C PHE A 313 8.79 -5.13 -12.15
N TRP A 314 8.35 -6.38 -12.28
CA TRP A 314 7.25 -6.76 -13.17
C TRP A 314 5.92 -6.87 -12.42
N MET A 315 4.82 -6.43 -13.05
CA MET A 315 3.46 -6.54 -12.51
C MET A 315 2.62 -7.47 -13.40
N PHE A 316 2.22 -8.63 -12.88
CA PHE A 316 1.42 -9.62 -13.63
C PHE A 316 -0.04 -9.21 -13.81
N GLY A 317 -0.55 -8.32 -12.95
CA GLY A 317 -1.90 -7.77 -13.07
C GLY A 317 -2.61 -7.60 -11.72
N GLN A 318 -3.86 -7.14 -11.82
CA GLN A 318 -4.77 -6.95 -10.69
C GLN A 318 -5.76 -8.10 -10.59
N HIS A 319 -6.14 -8.46 -9.36
CA HIS A 319 -7.20 -9.42 -9.06
C HIS A 319 -7.13 -10.76 -9.82
N VAL A 320 -5.91 -11.29 -10.01
CA VAL A 320 -5.68 -12.52 -10.76
C VAL A 320 -6.40 -13.72 -10.11
N SER A 321 -7.16 -14.43 -10.92
CA SER A 321 -7.99 -15.56 -10.47
C SER A 321 -7.17 -16.82 -10.18
N PRO A 322 -7.54 -17.62 -9.17
CA PRO A 322 -7.03 -18.96 -8.98
C PRO A 322 -7.11 -19.90 -10.19
N ARG A 323 -8.01 -19.63 -11.14
CA ARG A 323 -8.10 -20.43 -12.38
C ARG A 323 -6.84 -20.30 -13.24
N SER A 324 -6.11 -19.19 -13.13
CA SER A 324 -4.89 -18.91 -13.90
C SER A 324 -3.60 -19.38 -13.21
N LYS A 325 -3.69 -20.21 -12.16
CA LYS A 325 -2.52 -20.67 -11.38
C LYS A 325 -1.41 -21.29 -12.23
N GLN A 326 -1.79 -22.22 -13.11
CA GLN A 326 -0.82 -22.96 -13.91
C GLN A 326 -0.14 -22.05 -14.94
N ASP A 327 -0.92 -21.18 -15.58
CA ASP A 327 -0.39 -20.18 -16.51
C ASP A 327 0.56 -19.20 -15.83
N VAL A 328 0.20 -18.70 -14.64
CA VAL A 328 1.04 -17.79 -13.86
C VAL A 328 2.33 -18.48 -13.41
N LYS A 329 2.28 -19.74 -12.99
CA LYS A 329 3.46 -20.53 -12.65
C LYS A 329 4.41 -20.65 -13.84
N SER A 330 3.89 -21.11 -14.98
CA SER A 330 4.67 -21.28 -16.21
C SER A 330 5.25 -19.94 -16.68
N TRP A 331 4.46 -18.87 -16.63
CA TRP A 331 4.90 -17.53 -17.03
C TRP A 331 5.96 -16.97 -16.08
N ALA A 332 5.80 -17.12 -14.77
CA ALA A 332 6.82 -16.69 -13.80
C ALA A 332 8.16 -17.42 -14.01
N GLN A 333 8.12 -18.72 -14.28
CA GLN A 333 9.32 -19.50 -14.61
C GLN A 333 9.97 -19.02 -15.91
N GLN A 334 9.18 -18.79 -16.96
CA GLN A 334 9.66 -18.26 -18.24
C GLN A 334 10.31 -16.89 -18.08
N ILE A 335 9.69 -15.96 -17.33
CA ILE A 335 10.24 -14.63 -17.05
C ILE A 335 11.53 -14.75 -16.23
N HIS A 336 11.58 -15.62 -15.22
CA HIS A 336 12.80 -15.80 -14.44
C HIS A 336 13.97 -16.33 -15.28
N GLN A 337 13.68 -17.16 -16.31
CA GLN A 337 14.68 -17.64 -17.25
C GLN A 337 15.11 -16.58 -18.28
N ALA A 338 14.17 -15.78 -18.77
CA ALA A 338 14.46 -14.71 -19.73
C ALA A 338 15.16 -13.51 -19.07
N ASP A 339 14.81 -13.17 -17.84
CA ASP A 339 15.27 -12.01 -17.09
C ASP A 339 16.47 -12.30 -16.17
N ARG A 340 17.27 -13.34 -16.44
CA ARG A 340 18.35 -13.79 -15.55
C ARG A 340 19.39 -12.71 -15.25
N ASN A 341 19.64 -11.81 -16.19
CA ASN A 341 20.64 -10.74 -16.05
C ASN A 341 20.25 -9.70 -14.98
N TYR A 342 18.96 -9.37 -14.90
CA TYR A 342 18.44 -8.36 -13.97
C TYR A 342 17.82 -9.02 -12.72
N SER A 343 17.28 -10.23 -12.86
CA SER A 343 16.63 -11.01 -11.81
C SER A 343 15.55 -10.23 -11.06
N ARG A 344 14.72 -9.48 -11.80
CA ARG A 344 13.76 -8.54 -11.19
C ARG A 344 12.64 -9.26 -10.45
N PRO A 345 12.17 -8.67 -9.35
CA PRO A 345 10.98 -9.15 -8.66
C PRO A 345 9.74 -9.22 -9.56
N ILE A 346 8.88 -10.19 -9.28
CA ILE A 346 7.54 -10.31 -9.88
C ILE A 346 6.50 -10.00 -8.82
N MET A 347 5.63 -9.03 -9.15
CA MET A 347 4.52 -8.55 -8.35
C MET A 347 3.19 -8.96 -8.98
N ILE A 348 2.24 -9.36 -8.15
CA ILE A 348 0.90 -9.77 -8.57
C ILE A 348 -0.10 -9.35 -7.51
N ASP A 349 -1.35 -9.11 -7.88
CA ASP A 349 -2.47 -9.03 -6.94
C ASP A 349 -3.45 -10.17 -7.25
N VAL A 350 -3.84 -10.95 -6.24
CA VAL A 350 -4.62 -12.19 -6.40
C VAL A 350 -5.94 -12.13 -5.65
N SER A 351 -6.93 -12.87 -6.16
CA SER A 351 -8.24 -13.01 -5.50
C SER A 351 -8.35 -14.23 -4.58
N GLY A 352 -7.38 -15.14 -4.61
CA GLY A 352 -7.30 -16.28 -3.69
C GLY A 352 -6.08 -17.16 -3.96
N ASP A 353 -5.96 -18.24 -3.17
CA ASP A 353 -4.84 -19.20 -3.26
C ASP A 353 -3.46 -18.58 -3.06
N GLU A 354 -3.39 -17.69 -2.08
CA GLU A 354 -2.22 -16.93 -1.66
C GLU A 354 -0.99 -17.83 -1.43
N ARG A 355 -1.21 -19.02 -0.84
CA ARG A 355 -0.15 -20.02 -0.62
C ARG A 355 0.52 -20.43 -1.93
N PHE A 356 -0.25 -20.71 -2.99
CA PHE A 356 0.28 -21.16 -4.27
C PHE A 356 1.03 -20.04 -5.00
N PHE A 357 0.43 -18.84 -5.07
CA PHE A 357 1.04 -17.73 -5.79
C PHE A 357 2.31 -17.22 -5.11
N SER A 358 2.33 -17.12 -3.78
CA SER A 358 3.54 -16.72 -3.02
C SER A 358 4.72 -17.69 -3.17
N GLN A 359 4.51 -18.88 -3.77
CA GLN A 359 5.59 -19.81 -4.07
C GLN A 359 6.35 -19.49 -5.35
N HIS A 360 5.67 -18.82 -6.28
CA HIS A 360 6.11 -18.65 -7.66
C HIS A 360 6.41 -17.19 -8.01
N VAL A 361 5.89 -16.25 -7.22
CA VAL A 361 6.17 -14.82 -7.37
C VAL A 361 6.80 -14.23 -6.12
N SER A 362 7.49 -13.11 -6.28
CA SER A 362 8.26 -12.49 -5.19
C SER A 362 7.44 -11.53 -4.32
N MET A 363 6.42 -10.88 -4.89
CA MET A 363 5.59 -9.87 -4.21
C MET A 363 4.10 -10.18 -4.38
N LEU A 364 3.45 -10.60 -3.30
CA LEU A 364 2.05 -11.02 -3.29
C LEU A 364 1.13 -9.88 -2.84
N GLY A 365 0.14 -9.56 -3.67
CA GLY A 365 -0.89 -8.57 -3.41
C GLY A 365 -2.21 -9.22 -3.04
N VAL A 366 -2.89 -8.66 -2.05
CA VAL A 366 -4.24 -9.05 -1.65
C VAL A 366 -5.09 -7.82 -1.49
N SER A 367 -5.96 -7.57 -2.46
CA SER A 367 -6.73 -6.33 -2.55
C SER A 367 -8.23 -6.57 -2.46
N ARG A 368 -8.92 -5.63 -1.81
CA ARG A 368 -10.37 -5.67 -1.64
C ARG A 368 -10.93 -4.25 -1.57
N HIS A 369 -11.98 -3.98 -2.34
CA HIS A 369 -12.78 -2.77 -2.19
C HIS A 369 -13.64 -2.89 -0.93
N VAL A 370 -13.56 -1.89 -0.06
CA VAL A 370 -14.18 -1.91 1.28
C VAL A 370 -14.96 -0.62 1.59
N SER A 371 -14.62 0.48 0.92
CA SER A 371 -15.39 1.72 1.01
C SER A 371 -16.73 1.54 0.28
N ASN A 372 -17.80 2.10 0.86
CA ASN A 372 -19.19 1.94 0.45
C ASN A 372 -19.73 0.49 0.58
N THR A 373 -19.13 -0.31 1.47
CA THR A 373 -19.57 -1.69 1.76
C THR A 373 -19.89 -1.86 3.25
N THR A 374 -20.54 -2.95 3.61
CA THR A 374 -20.80 -3.29 5.02
C THR A 374 -19.55 -3.77 5.80
N LEU A 375 -18.36 -3.87 5.16
CA LEU A 375 -17.12 -4.28 5.82
C LEU A 375 -16.38 -3.07 6.47
N PRO A 376 -16.25 -3.01 7.80
CA PRO A 376 -15.51 -1.93 8.48
C PRO A 376 -13.99 -2.00 8.26
N TYR A 377 -13.30 -0.85 8.36
CA TYR A 377 -11.85 -0.77 8.15
C TYR A 377 -11.00 -1.59 9.13
N LYS A 378 -11.45 -1.76 10.38
CA LYS A 378 -10.79 -2.67 11.35
C LYS A 378 -10.81 -4.11 10.84
N GLU A 379 -11.97 -4.56 10.41
CA GLU A 379 -12.15 -5.92 9.87
C GLU A 379 -11.43 -6.07 8.51
N TYR A 380 -11.30 -5.00 7.74
CA TYR A 380 -10.45 -4.99 6.54
C TYR A 380 -8.96 -5.20 6.89
N ARG A 381 -8.42 -4.51 7.90
CA ARG A 381 -7.06 -4.77 8.39
C ARG A 381 -6.91 -6.24 8.81
N ASP A 382 -7.84 -6.75 9.60
CA ASP A 382 -7.81 -8.14 10.08
C ASP A 382 -7.92 -9.14 8.92
N TRP A 383 -8.70 -8.81 7.89
CA TRP A 383 -8.78 -9.55 6.63
C TRP A 383 -7.42 -9.60 5.94
N ILE A 384 -6.71 -8.48 5.76
CA ILE A 384 -5.36 -8.48 5.18
C ILE A 384 -4.41 -9.35 6.02
N ILE A 385 -4.43 -9.23 7.35
CA ILE A 385 -3.61 -10.05 8.25
C ILE A 385 -3.88 -11.54 8.03
N SER A 386 -5.16 -11.92 7.90
CA SER A 386 -5.57 -13.31 7.65
C SER A 386 -5.06 -13.82 6.31
N ARG A 387 -5.14 -13.01 5.24
CA ARG A 387 -4.66 -13.39 3.91
C ARG A 387 -3.14 -13.48 3.84
N ARG A 388 -2.42 -12.59 4.53
CA ARG A 388 -0.95 -12.68 4.67
C ARG A 388 -0.52 -13.98 5.35
N ARG A 389 -1.27 -14.49 6.33
CA ARG A 389 -0.99 -15.76 7.01
C ARG A 389 -1.19 -16.99 6.11
N LEU A 390 -1.97 -16.88 5.04
CA LEU A 390 -2.13 -17.94 4.04
C LEU A 390 -0.94 -18.01 3.07
N ALA A 391 -0.23 -16.90 2.86
CA ALA A 391 0.98 -16.86 2.05
C ALA A 391 2.17 -17.56 2.73
N ARG A 392 3.26 -17.79 1.99
CA ARG A 392 4.51 -18.27 2.59
C ARG A 392 5.01 -17.28 3.66
N PRO A 393 5.53 -17.76 4.81
CA PRO A 393 6.14 -16.90 5.81
C PRO A 393 7.23 -16.02 5.20
N GLY A 394 7.25 -14.73 5.56
CA GLY A 394 8.22 -13.78 5.03
C GLY A 394 7.94 -13.28 3.60
N SER A 395 6.84 -13.67 2.95
CA SER A 395 6.47 -13.10 1.65
C SER A 395 6.23 -11.59 1.73
N PHE A 396 6.72 -10.86 0.72
CA PHE A 396 6.40 -9.46 0.53
C PHE A 396 4.89 -9.32 0.27
N ALA A 397 4.20 -8.54 1.10
CA ALA A 397 2.75 -8.35 1.03
C ALA A 397 2.38 -6.92 0.69
N TRP A 398 1.40 -6.71 -0.18
CA TRP A 398 0.91 -5.37 -0.53
C TRP A 398 -0.59 -5.38 -0.85
N THR A 399 -1.18 -4.21 -1.04
CA THR A 399 -2.61 -4.08 -1.39
C THR A 399 -2.92 -2.81 -2.16
N TRP A 400 -3.95 -2.85 -3.00
CA TRP A 400 -4.56 -1.68 -3.62
C TRP A 400 -5.52 -0.97 -2.66
N ILE A 401 -5.39 0.34 -2.58
CA ILE A 401 -6.25 1.26 -1.85
C ILE A 401 -7.32 1.78 -2.81
N GLN A 402 -8.58 1.54 -2.47
CA GLN A 402 -9.70 2.03 -3.25
C GLN A 402 -9.80 3.56 -3.13
N THR A 403 -9.58 4.28 -4.23
CA THR A 403 -9.71 5.75 -4.26
C THR A 403 -10.92 6.25 -5.06
N GLU A 404 -11.59 5.32 -5.74
CA GLU A 404 -12.76 5.51 -6.59
C GLU A 404 -13.87 4.51 -6.20
N PRO A 405 -15.15 4.80 -6.49
CA PRO A 405 -16.20 3.81 -6.33
C PRO A 405 -15.94 2.57 -7.20
N ASN A 406 -16.53 1.44 -6.82
CA ASN A 406 -16.46 0.25 -7.66
C ASN A 406 -17.10 0.49 -9.04
N SER A 407 -16.63 -0.24 -10.05
CA SER A 407 -17.04 -0.08 -11.44
C SER A 407 -18.54 -0.27 -11.67
N THR A 408 -19.18 -1.23 -10.99
CA THR A 408 -20.63 -1.46 -11.09
C THR A 408 -21.43 -0.22 -10.68
N GLN A 409 -21.13 0.35 -9.52
CA GLN A 409 -21.81 1.55 -9.03
C GLN A 409 -21.45 2.79 -9.87
N ALA A 410 -20.18 2.95 -10.26
CA ALA A 410 -19.74 4.06 -11.09
C ALA A 410 -20.48 4.05 -12.44
N ARG A 411 -20.54 2.89 -13.11
CA ARG A 411 -21.24 2.69 -14.38
C ARG A 411 -22.72 2.96 -14.25
N HIS A 412 -23.39 2.40 -13.23
CA HIS A 412 -24.82 2.63 -13.02
C HIS A 412 -25.15 4.12 -12.86
N ARG A 413 -24.35 4.86 -12.08
CA ARG A 413 -24.59 6.29 -11.86
C ARG A 413 -24.29 7.13 -13.10
N TYR A 414 -23.24 6.79 -13.84
CA TYR A 414 -22.94 7.40 -15.14
C TYR A 414 -24.10 7.21 -16.14
N LEU A 415 -24.56 5.97 -16.33
CA LEU A 415 -25.65 5.65 -17.27
C LEU A 415 -26.99 6.29 -16.88
N THR A 416 -27.19 6.62 -15.60
CA THR A 416 -28.42 7.26 -15.10
C THR A 416 -28.29 8.77 -14.91
N GLY A 417 -27.19 9.38 -15.37
CA GLY A 417 -26.97 10.84 -15.26
C GLY A 417 -26.91 11.36 -13.82
N ARG A 418 -26.52 10.51 -12.86
CA ARG A 418 -26.48 10.85 -11.43
C ARG A 418 -25.08 11.28 -10.99
N SER A 419 -24.99 12.12 -9.95
CA SER A 419 -23.71 12.54 -9.37
C SER A 419 -22.88 11.31 -8.96
N PRO A 420 -21.59 11.19 -9.32
CA PRO A 420 -20.79 10.03 -8.93
C PRO A 420 -20.70 9.84 -7.40
N VAL A 421 -20.38 8.61 -6.99
CA VAL A 421 -19.99 8.36 -5.59
C VAL A 421 -18.57 8.92 -5.41
N VAL A 422 -18.37 9.71 -4.35
CA VAL A 422 -17.04 10.17 -3.94
C VAL A 422 -16.57 9.33 -2.75
N ILE A 423 -15.34 8.81 -2.85
CA ILE A 423 -14.61 8.25 -1.72
C ILE A 423 -13.97 9.41 -0.96
N GLU A 424 -14.35 9.58 0.30
CA GLU A 424 -13.92 10.71 1.12
C GLU A 424 -12.40 10.64 1.42
N PRO A 425 -11.71 11.79 1.55
CA PRO A 425 -10.28 11.81 1.90
C PRO A 425 -9.94 10.96 3.14
N GLU A 426 -10.80 11.01 4.15
CA GLU A 426 -10.61 10.25 5.39
C GLU A 426 -10.80 8.74 5.19
N GLN A 427 -11.61 8.32 4.21
CA GLN A 427 -11.76 6.91 3.83
C GLN A 427 -10.49 6.38 3.17
N ILE A 428 -9.85 7.18 2.30
CA ILE A 428 -8.55 6.83 1.69
C ILE A 428 -7.49 6.73 2.81
N ARG A 429 -7.44 7.69 3.74
CA ARG A 429 -6.54 7.65 4.90
C ARG A 429 -6.74 6.39 5.75
N LEU A 430 -7.97 6.06 6.13
CA LEU A 430 -8.25 4.89 6.96
C LEU A 430 -7.89 3.57 6.26
N GLN A 431 -8.07 3.47 4.95
CA GLN A 431 -7.60 2.32 4.17
C GLN A 431 -6.07 2.20 4.17
N VAL A 432 -5.35 3.30 3.93
CA VAL A 432 -3.88 3.32 3.99
C VAL A 432 -3.40 2.86 5.36
N TYR A 433 -3.91 3.46 6.44
CA TYR A 433 -3.50 3.07 7.80
C TYR A 433 -3.92 1.64 8.16
N SER A 434 -5.02 1.12 7.60
CA SER A 434 -5.39 -0.30 7.72
C SER A 434 -4.35 -1.20 7.05
N ALA A 435 -3.90 -0.86 5.84
CA ALA A 435 -2.86 -1.61 5.13
C ALA A 435 -1.51 -1.59 5.86
N LEU A 436 -1.09 -0.41 6.34
CA LEU A 436 0.15 -0.26 7.12
C LEU A 436 0.07 -1.04 8.45
N SER A 437 -1.06 -0.93 9.15
CA SER A 437 -1.34 -1.67 10.39
C SER A 437 -1.39 -3.19 10.19
N ALA A 438 -1.79 -3.63 9.01
CA ALA A 438 -1.78 -5.04 8.63
C ALA A 438 -0.38 -5.55 8.27
N GLY A 439 0.65 -4.69 8.22
CA GLY A 439 2.03 -5.03 7.88
C GLY A 439 2.29 -5.20 6.38
N CYS A 440 1.53 -4.53 5.52
CA CYS A 440 1.87 -4.43 4.10
C CYS A 440 3.19 -3.67 3.92
N ARG A 441 4.05 -4.18 3.02
CA ARG A 441 5.36 -3.62 2.63
C ARG A 441 5.30 -2.71 1.41
N GLY A 442 4.11 -2.52 0.86
CA GLY A 442 3.81 -1.57 -0.21
C GLY A 442 2.31 -1.34 -0.32
N ILE A 443 1.92 -0.24 -0.98
CA ILE A 443 0.54 0.07 -1.32
C ILE A 443 0.45 0.55 -2.76
N GLY A 444 -0.68 0.29 -3.40
CA GLY A 444 -1.05 0.92 -4.65
C GLY A 444 -2.31 1.77 -4.50
N TYR A 445 -2.44 2.89 -5.19
CA TYR A 445 -3.68 3.66 -5.26
C TYR A 445 -4.45 3.22 -6.52
N TRP A 446 -5.58 2.55 -6.31
CA TRP A 446 -6.43 2.11 -7.41
C TRP A 446 -7.22 3.28 -7.98
N LYS A 447 -7.13 3.47 -9.29
CA LYS A 447 -7.76 4.56 -10.05
C LYS A 447 -7.98 4.14 -11.50
N THR A 448 -9.04 4.65 -12.12
CA THR A 448 -9.42 4.37 -13.52
C THR A 448 -9.25 5.55 -14.45
N TYR A 449 -9.03 6.75 -13.90
CA TYR A 449 -8.76 7.97 -14.67
C TYR A 449 -7.62 8.78 -14.06
N SER A 450 -7.15 9.80 -14.78
CA SER A 450 -6.04 10.67 -14.37
C SER A 450 -6.30 11.36 -13.02
N LEU A 451 -5.26 11.48 -12.19
CA LEU A 451 -5.31 12.29 -10.96
C LEU A 451 -5.45 13.80 -11.22
N ASP A 452 -5.19 14.24 -12.45
CA ASP A 452 -5.38 15.62 -12.91
C ASP A 452 -6.79 15.85 -13.49
N GLY A 453 -7.63 14.82 -13.49
CA GLY A 453 -9.01 14.90 -13.96
C GLY A 453 -9.85 15.88 -13.14
N LYS A 454 -10.91 16.39 -13.76
CA LYS A 454 -11.88 17.31 -13.14
C LYS A 454 -13.12 16.61 -12.57
N ALA A 455 -13.07 15.29 -12.43
CA ALA A 455 -14.18 14.52 -11.86
C ALA A 455 -14.44 14.94 -10.40
N GLU A 456 -15.70 14.81 -9.93
CA GLU A 456 -16.03 15.14 -8.54
C GLU A 456 -15.12 14.38 -7.56
N GLY A 457 -14.47 15.11 -6.65
CA GLY A 457 -13.53 14.55 -5.67
C GLY A 457 -12.14 14.19 -6.21
N ALA A 458 -11.83 14.40 -7.48
CA ALA A 458 -10.50 14.11 -8.05
C ALA A 458 -9.39 14.96 -7.40
N THR A 459 -9.61 16.27 -7.24
CA THR A 459 -8.66 17.17 -6.56
C THR A 459 -8.44 16.75 -5.11
N GLU A 460 -9.51 16.49 -4.36
CA GLU A 460 -9.44 15.98 -2.98
C GLU A 460 -8.65 14.67 -2.90
N ARG A 461 -8.87 13.74 -3.83
CA ARG A 461 -8.13 12.47 -3.93
C ARG A 461 -6.64 12.71 -4.15
N LYS A 462 -6.27 13.55 -5.12
CA LYS A 462 -4.87 13.88 -5.40
C LYS A 462 -4.20 14.51 -4.18
N LEU A 463 -4.86 15.45 -3.51
CA LEU A 463 -4.34 16.14 -2.34
C LEU A 463 -4.17 15.19 -1.13
N VAL A 464 -5.13 14.29 -0.88
CA VAL A 464 -4.99 13.34 0.24
C VAL A 464 -3.92 12.28 -0.04
N ILE A 465 -3.80 11.78 -1.28
CA ILE A 465 -2.70 10.89 -1.69
C ILE A 465 -1.36 11.59 -1.48
N SER A 466 -1.26 12.86 -1.90
CA SER A 466 -0.06 13.69 -1.71
C SER A 466 0.34 13.81 -0.25
N GLN A 467 -0.63 14.02 0.63
CA GLN A 467 -0.40 14.14 2.07
C GLN A 467 -0.02 12.80 2.71
N LEU A 468 -0.69 11.70 2.36
CA LEU A 468 -0.40 10.36 2.87
C LEU A 468 0.98 9.85 2.44
N ASN A 469 1.38 10.09 1.19
CA ASN A 469 2.70 9.68 0.71
C ASN A 469 3.84 10.46 1.38
N ARG A 470 3.60 11.70 1.82
CA ARG A 470 4.54 12.47 2.66
C ARG A 470 4.67 11.87 4.06
N GLU A 471 3.56 11.49 4.68
CA GLU A 471 3.55 10.79 5.97
C GLU A 471 4.31 9.47 5.88
N ILE A 472 3.97 8.62 4.90
CA ILE A 472 4.66 7.35 4.64
C ILE A 472 6.16 7.57 4.44
N GLY A 473 6.54 8.60 3.68
CA GLY A 473 7.95 8.93 3.45
C GLY A 473 8.73 9.16 4.75
N LEU A 474 8.14 9.79 5.76
CA LEU A 474 8.82 10.04 7.05
C LEU A 474 9.16 8.76 7.80
N VAL A 475 8.33 7.73 7.68
CA VAL A 475 8.45 6.46 8.42
C VAL A 475 8.76 5.25 7.51
N GLU A 476 9.18 5.52 6.27
CA GLU A 476 9.38 4.51 5.22
C GLU A 476 10.29 3.36 5.66
N GLU A 477 11.34 3.65 6.44
CA GLU A 477 12.28 2.66 6.96
C GLU A 477 11.57 1.58 7.81
N TRP A 478 10.75 1.98 8.80
CA TRP A 478 9.96 1.04 9.61
C TRP A 478 8.94 0.26 8.78
N LEU A 479 8.32 0.91 7.80
CA LEU A 479 7.30 0.26 6.97
C LEU A 479 7.93 -0.77 6.02
N ALA A 480 9.14 -0.52 5.53
CA ALA A 480 9.87 -1.42 4.64
C ALA A 480 10.56 -2.59 5.37
N THR A 481 11.12 -2.35 6.57
CA THR A 481 11.92 -3.36 7.31
C THR A 481 11.24 -3.90 8.57
N GLY A 482 10.46 -3.09 9.28
CA GLY A 482 9.96 -3.41 10.62
C GLY A 482 8.81 -4.42 10.67
N ASN A 483 8.74 -5.25 11.70
CA ASN A 483 7.69 -6.27 11.82
C ASN A 483 6.56 -5.83 12.76
N VAL A 484 5.31 -6.13 12.40
CA VAL A 484 4.16 -5.91 13.29
C VAL A 484 4.26 -6.87 14.48
N VAL A 485 4.33 -6.31 15.69
CA VAL A 485 4.47 -7.07 16.94
C VAL A 485 3.13 -7.27 17.62
N ALA A 486 2.32 -6.21 17.71
CA ALA A 486 1.05 -6.24 18.45
C ALA A 486 0.06 -5.19 17.93
N GLN A 487 -1.22 -5.44 18.23
CA GLN A 487 -2.33 -4.49 18.16
C GLN A 487 -2.74 -4.22 19.60
N VAL A 488 -2.67 -2.97 20.05
CA VAL A 488 -3.06 -2.59 21.42
C VAL A 488 -4.25 -1.64 21.40
N PRO A 489 -5.29 -1.87 22.21
CA PRO A 489 -6.37 -0.89 22.33
C PRO A 489 -5.86 0.36 23.02
N PHE A 490 -6.51 1.49 22.78
CA PHE A 490 -6.22 2.72 23.50
C PHE A 490 -7.48 3.43 23.97
N GLN A 491 -7.32 4.27 24.99
CA GLN A 491 -8.43 4.85 25.73
C GLN A 491 -8.44 6.36 25.56
N ILE A 492 -9.64 6.93 25.49
CA ILE A 492 -9.84 8.37 25.60
C ILE A 492 -9.90 8.66 27.10
N GLY A 493 -9.09 9.61 27.58
CA GLY A 493 -9.12 10.04 28.96
C GLY A 493 -10.54 10.46 29.33
N ASN A 494 -11.04 9.94 30.45
CA ASN A 494 -12.27 10.47 31.01
C ASN A 494 -12.02 11.94 31.32
N SER A 495 -12.64 12.85 30.57
CA SER A 495 -12.88 14.20 31.07
C SER A 495 -13.47 13.99 32.45
N SER A 496 -12.76 14.44 33.49
CA SER A 496 -13.13 14.29 34.89
C SER A 496 -14.65 14.30 35.05
N GLY A 497 -15.25 13.12 35.13
CA GLY A 497 -16.59 13.02 35.69
C GLY A 497 -16.45 13.62 37.07
N GLN A 498 -17.24 14.65 37.36
CA GLN A 498 -17.45 15.09 38.72
C GLN A 498 -17.50 13.83 39.57
N LYS A 499 -16.54 13.68 40.49
CA LYS A 499 -16.61 12.65 41.53
C LYS A 499 -17.92 12.95 42.25
N THR A 500 -19.02 12.33 41.85
CA THR A 500 -20.28 12.41 42.56
C THR A 500 -19.96 11.86 43.93
N ARG A 501 -19.88 12.75 44.92
CA ARG A 501 -19.63 12.37 46.32
C ARG A 501 -20.69 11.32 46.64
N ARG A 502 -20.23 10.11 46.97
CA ARG A 502 -21.03 9.11 47.68
C ARG A 502 -21.32 9.70 49.06
N ASN A 503 -22.31 10.57 49.15
CA ASN A 503 -22.90 10.91 50.43
C ASN A 503 -24.06 9.93 50.66
N ASN A 504 -24.02 9.28 51.82
CA ASN A 504 -25.05 8.39 52.35
C ASN A 504 -26.43 9.02 52.16
N VAL A 505 -27.32 8.33 51.44
CA VAL A 505 -28.70 8.78 51.24
C VAL A 505 -29.59 8.10 52.26
N SER A 506 -30.14 8.92 53.16
CA SER A 506 -31.18 8.60 54.13
C SER A 506 -32.50 8.16 53.47
N PHE A 507 -33.23 7.27 54.15
CA PHE A 507 -34.46 6.63 53.68
C PHE A 507 -35.70 7.55 53.75
N ARG A 508 -35.81 8.58 52.90
CA ARG A 508 -37.10 9.18 52.47
C ARG A 508 -36.91 9.80 51.08
N ARG A 509 -37.53 9.25 50.02
CA ARG A 509 -37.31 9.71 48.62
C ARG A 509 -38.53 10.40 48.03
N SER A 510 -38.36 11.65 47.64
CA SER A 510 -39.30 12.47 46.86
C SER A 510 -39.29 12.09 45.36
N SER A 511 -40.26 12.59 44.57
CA SER A 511 -40.36 12.34 43.13
C SER A 511 -39.23 12.99 42.30
N SER A 512 -38.73 14.15 42.75
CA SER A 512 -37.62 14.88 42.11
C SER A 512 -36.30 14.10 42.21
N GLU A 513 -36.00 13.53 43.37
CA GLU A 513 -34.81 12.70 43.59
C GLU A 513 -34.83 11.41 42.76
N ARG A 514 -36.02 10.85 42.47
CA ARG A 514 -36.16 9.70 41.56
C ARG A 514 -35.84 10.08 40.11
N GLN A 515 -36.22 11.27 39.65
CA GLN A 515 -35.90 11.75 38.29
C GLN A 515 -34.41 12.03 38.13
N GLU A 516 -33.77 12.63 39.13
CA GLU A 516 -32.33 12.85 39.14
C GLU A 516 -31.55 11.53 39.21
N GLN A 517 -32.00 10.57 40.02
CA GLN A 517 -31.42 9.23 40.04
C GLN A 517 -31.56 8.54 38.67
N GLN A 518 -32.70 8.70 37.98
CA GLN A 518 -32.90 8.14 36.64
C GLN A 518 -32.03 8.83 35.57
N SER A 519 -31.80 10.15 35.65
CA SER A 519 -30.92 10.86 34.71
C SER A 519 -29.46 10.42 34.89
N VAL A 520 -28.99 10.33 36.14
CA VAL A 520 -27.65 9.82 36.47
C VAL A 520 -27.48 8.38 35.99
N LEU A 521 -28.45 7.50 36.23
CA LEU A 521 -28.40 6.11 35.76
C LEU A 521 -28.40 6.03 34.22
N ARG A 522 -29.16 6.89 33.52
CA ARG A 522 -29.15 6.99 32.06
C ARG A 522 -27.80 7.46 31.53
N GLU A 523 -27.21 8.47 32.14
CA GLU A 523 -25.87 8.96 31.80
C GLU A 523 -24.80 7.88 32.03
N GLN A 524 -24.83 7.18 33.17
CA GLN A 524 -23.90 6.08 33.45
C GLN A 524 -24.03 4.95 32.43
N LYS A 525 -25.25 4.53 32.09
CA LYS A 525 -25.50 3.54 31.02
C LYS A 525 -24.97 4.03 29.68
N TYR A 526 -25.22 5.30 29.33
CA TYR A 526 -24.73 5.91 28.09
C TYR A 526 -23.19 5.91 28.03
N GLN A 527 -22.52 6.34 29.09
CA GLN A 527 -21.05 6.36 29.16
C GLN A 527 -20.48 4.95 29.07
N THR A 528 -21.11 3.97 29.72
CA THR A 528 -20.69 2.55 29.67
C THR A 528 -20.78 1.99 28.25
N VAL A 529 -21.91 2.19 27.56
CA VAL A 529 -22.10 1.75 26.17
C VAL A 529 -21.12 2.47 25.22
N ARG A 530 -20.94 3.78 25.42
CA ARG A 530 -19.99 4.59 24.65
C ARG A 530 -18.55 4.11 24.84
N ASN A 531 -18.11 3.87 26.06
CA ASN A 531 -16.75 3.42 26.37
C ASN A 531 -16.49 2.02 25.79
N ARG A 532 -17.45 1.09 25.94
CA ARG A 532 -17.36 -0.24 25.32
C ARG A 532 -17.28 -0.18 23.79
N ARG A 533 -17.98 0.77 23.17
CA ARG A 533 -17.90 1.00 21.73
C ARG A 533 -16.51 1.55 21.35
N LEU A 534 -16.06 2.61 22.02
CA LEU A 534 -14.77 3.25 21.75
C LEU A 534 -13.60 2.28 21.92
N SER A 535 -13.60 1.45 22.95
CA SER A 535 -12.56 0.44 23.16
C SER A 535 -12.47 -0.59 22.03
N SER A 536 -13.54 -0.77 21.25
CA SER A 536 -13.54 -1.66 20.08
C SER A 536 -13.09 -0.95 18.78
N GLU A 537 -13.18 0.38 18.73
CA GLU A 537 -12.86 1.19 17.56
C GLU A 537 -11.42 1.74 17.60
N LEU A 538 -10.81 1.90 18.78
CA LEU A 538 -9.52 2.54 18.98
C LEU A 538 -8.40 1.52 19.17
N GLU A 539 -7.53 1.36 18.18
CA GLU A 539 -6.37 0.46 18.25
C GLU A 539 -5.11 1.07 17.64
N ALA A 540 -3.97 0.78 18.28
CA ALA A 540 -2.65 1.16 17.81
C ALA A 540 -1.86 -0.09 17.40
N THR A 541 -1.30 -0.07 16.20
CA THR A 541 -0.37 -1.10 15.75
C THR A 541 1.03 -0.76 16.19
N ILE A 542 1.76 -1.72 16.75
CA ILE A 542 3.18 -1.59 17.10
C ILE A 542 4.02 -2.30 16.04
N ILE A 543 4.89 -1.55 15.39
CA ILE A 543 5.86 -2.03 14.40
C ILE A 543 7.27 -1.88 14.99
N ARG A 544 8.02 -2.98 15.10
CA ARG A 544 9.39 -2.96 15.60
C ARG A 544 10.36 -2.85 14.42
N GLY A 545 11.12 -1.75 14.37
CA GLY A 545 12.26 -1.58 13.47
C GLY A 545 13.58 -1.66 14.22
N GLU A 546 14.69 -1.51 13.50
CA GLU A 546 16.05 -1.53 14.06
C GLU A 546 16.29 -0.36 15.02
N SER A 547 15.84 0.84 14.63
CA SER A 547 16.08 2.08 15.38
C SER A 547 14.99 2.41 16.41
N GLY A 548 14.08 1.49 16.71
CA GLY A 548 13.01 1.67 17.70
C GLY A 548 11.62 1.21 17.23
N LEU A 549 10.58 1.61 17.97
CA LEU A 549 9.20 1.26 17.68
C LEU A 549 8.47 2.37 16.91
N LEU A 550 7.67 1.99 15.91
CA LEU A 550 6.67 2.83 15.28
C LEU A 550 5.28 2.39 15.76
N LEU A 551 4.51 3.34 16.27
CA LEU A 551 3.11 3.16 16.62
C LEU A 551 2.24 3.86 15.59
N LEU A 552 1.19 3.17 15.17
CA LEU A 552 0.13 3.67 14.30
C LEU A 552 -1.21 3.61 15.03
N PRO A 553 -1.56 4.60 15.88
CA PRO A 553 -2.89 4.71 16.47
C PRO A 553 -3.91 5.09 15.41
N VAL A 554 -5.00 4.33 15.32
CA VAL A 554 -6.08 4.50 14.35
C VAL A 554 -7.43 4.43 15.05
N TRP A 555 -8.31 5.36 14.71
CA TRP A 555 -9.73 5.27 15.06
C TRP A 555 -10.48 4.58 13.93
N TYR A 556 -10.91 3.33 14.13
CA TYR A 556 -11.75 2.58 13.20
C TYR A 556 -13.24 2.83 13.43
N GLY A 557 -13.67 4.07 13.24
CA GLY A 557 -15.02 4.52 13.56
C GLY A 557 -16.13 3.70 12.86
N LYS A 558 -17.19 3.32 13.60
CA LYS A 558 -18.31 2.56 13.03
C LYS A 558 -19.00 3.33 11.89
N GLY A 559 -19.09 2.69 10.72
CA GLY A 559 -19.70 3.27 9.52
C GLY A 559 -18.81 4.28 8.80
N ALA A 560 -17.54 4.44 9.19
CA ALA A 560 -16.61 5.34 8.51
C ALA A 560 -16.37 4.94 7.04
N GLN A 561 -16.55 3.67 6.71
CA GLN A 561 -16.48 3.19 5.33
C GLN A 561 -17.61 3.69 4.43
N PHE A 562 -18.66 4.31 5.00
CA PHE A 562 -19.71 5.02 4.25
C PHE A 562 -19.56 6.53 4.40
N CYS A 563 -19.50 7.01 5.63
CA CYS A 563 -19.35 8.42 5.96
C CYS A 563 -18.57 8.58 7.27
N PRO A 564 -17.30 9.04 7.24
CA PRO A 564 -16.48 9.26 8.43
C PRO A 564 -17.17 10.16 9.48
N GLY A 565 -17.09 9.78 10.75
CA GLY A 565 -17.64 10.57 11.86
C GLY A 565 -16.65 11.61 12.41
N LYS A 566 -16.98 12.22 13.56
CA LYS A 566 -16.12 13.19 14.26
C LYS A 566 -14.68 12.67 14.43
N MET A 567 -14.53 11.47 14.98
CA MET A 567 -13.27 10.71 15.08
C MET A 567 -12.08 11.51 15.63
N THR A 568 -12.36 12.38 16.61
CA THR A 568 -11.36 13.15 17.34
C THR A 568 -11.64 13.11 18.84
N ALA A 569 -10.58 13.14 19.64
CA ALA A 569 -10.63 13.09 21.09
C ALA A 569 -9.43 13.80 21.70
N ASN A 570 -9.62 14.30 22.93
CA ASN A 570 -8.52 14.84 23.73
C ASN A 570 -8.03 13.77 24.71
N ASP A 571 -6.79 13.96 25.17
CA ASP A 571 -6.17 13.16 26.24
C ASP A 571 -6.27 11.65 26.01
N VAL A 572 -5.85 11.21 24.83
CA VAL A 572 -5.83 9.79 24.45
C VAL A 572 -4.59 9.12 25.04
N SER A 573 -4.77 8.04 25.79
CA SER A 573 -3.70 7.28 26.41
C SER A 573 -3.52 5.90 25.79
N ILE A 574 -2.28 5.52 25.49
CA ILE A 574 -1.89 4.24 24.88
C ILE A 574 -0.85 3.58 25.80
N VAL A 575 -1.06 2.31 26.19
CA VAL A 575 -0.06 1.54 26.94
C VAL A 575 0.73 0.67 25.98
N VAL A 576 2.05 0.87 25.94
CA VAL A 576 2.97 0.22 25.01
C VAL A 576 3.85 -0.79 25.76
N PRO A 577 3.73 -2.10 25.49
CA PRO A 577 4.53 -3.12 26.14
C PRO A 577 5.96 -3.20 25.56
N GLY A 578 6.90 -3.70 26.36
CA GLY A 578 8.24 -4.08 25.89
C GLY A 578 9.10 -2.92 25.35
N VAL A 579 8.96 -1.74 25.95
CA VAL A 579 9.73 -0.54 25.62
C VAL A 579 10.89 -0.33 26.60
N ASP A 580 12.06 0.00 26.05
CA ASP A 580 13.26 0.43 26.78
C ASP A 580 12.98 1.68 27.63
N GLU A 581 13.59 1.75 28.82
CA GLU A 581 13.43 2.89 29.75
C GLU A 581 13.94 4.22 29.20
N SER A 582 14.99 4.17 28.39
CA SER A 582 15.63 5.33 27.77
C SER A 582 14.85 5.87 26.56
N ALA A 583 13.90 5.10 26.01
CA ALA A 583 13.17 5.50 24.83
C ALA A 583 12.23 6.68 25.11
N ILE A 584 12.29 7.69 24.25
CA ILE A 584 11.39 8.85 24.27
C ILE A 584 10.31 8.65 23.21
N ALA A 585 9.06 8.98 23.55
CA ALA A 585 7.94 8.99 22.61
C ALA A 585 7.90 10.32 21.84
N TRP A 586 7.92 10.25 20.51
CA TRP A 586 7.85 11.39 19.60
C TRP A 586 6.65 11.26 18.69
N GLU A 587 5.73 12.23 18.74
CA GLU A 587 4.71 12.37 17.71
C GLU A 587 5.34 12.99 16.46
N VAL A 588 5.20 12.28 15.33
CA VAL A 588 5.74 12.70 14.04
C VAL A 588 4.61 13.04 13.11
N THR A 589 4.60 14.28 12.65
CA THR A 589 3.68 14.77 11.62
C THR A 589 4.48 15.38 10.48
N THR A 590 3.81 15.71 9.38
CA THR A 590 4.46 16.37 8.24
C THR A 590 4.87 17.83 8.49
N THR A 591 4.54 18.41 9.65
CA THR A 591 4.87 19.80 10.01
C THR A 591 5.55 19.93 11.37
N SER A 592 5.62 18.88 12.18
CA SER A 592 6.28 18.92 13.49
C SER A 592 6.73 17.53 13.96
N VAL A 593 7.79 17.52 14.77
CA VAL A 593 8.26 16.38 15.56
C VAL A 593 8.32 16.85 17.02
N ARG A 594 7.44 16.34 17.88
CA ARG A 594 7.33 16.78 19.29
C ARG A 594 7.35 15.60 20.24
N SER A 595 7.96 15.78 21.41
CA SER A 595 7.94 14.77 22.46
C SER A 595 6.54 14.66 23.07
N LEU A 596 6.18 13.46 23.49
CA LEU A 596 4.94 13.16 24.19
C LEU A 596 5.23 12.83 25.66
N PRO A 597 4.34 13.20 26.59
CA PRO A 597 4.44 12.78 27.97
C PRO A 597 4.33 11.25 28.06
N ARG A 598 5.16 10.67 28.94
CA ARG A 598 5.17 9.23 29.20
C ARG A 598 5.22 8.93 30.69
N GLU A 599 4.60 7.83 31.08
CA GLU A 599 4.55 7.36 32.46
C GLU A 599 4.74 5.84 32.49
N ARG A 600 5.56 5.32 33.42
CA ARG A 600 5.69 3.88 33.64
C ARG A 600 4.44 3.38 34.37
N VAL A 601 3.83 2.32 33.85
CA VAL A 601 2.62 1.72 34.41
C VAL A 601 2.74 0.19 34.35
N THR A 602 1.92 -0.52 35.11
CA THR A 602 1.82 -1.98 35.00
C THR A 602 1.51 -2.38 33.56
N GLY A 603 2.37 -3.20 32.96
CA GLY A 603 2.24 -3.68 31.58
C GLY A 603 2.94 -2.84 30.49
N GLY A 604 3.57 -1.70 30.81
CA GLY A 604 4.37 -0.97 29.81
C GLY A 604 4.60 0.52 30.09
N ILE A 605 4.75 1.28 29.01
CA ILE A 605 4.82 2.75 29.06
C ILE A 605 3.50 3.33 28.57
N ARG A 606 2.84 4.15 29.39
CA ARG A 606 1.68 4.95 28.99
C ARG A 606 2.16 6.19 28.26
N ILE A 607 1.65 6.42 27.04
CA ILE A 607 1.86 7.62 26.24
C ILE A 607 0.54 8.38 26.17
N THR A 608 0.57 9.70 26.36
CA THR A 608 -0.64 10.53 26.31
C THR A 608 -0.57 11.57 25.19
N LEU A 609 -1.58 11.56 24.31
CA LEU A 609 -1.80 12.52 23.25
C LEU A 609 -2.83 13.55 23.72
N LYS A 610 -2.45 14.82 23.82
CA LYS A 610 -3.39 15.91 24.20
C LYS A 610 -4.58 16.03 23.23
N LYS A 611 -4.34 15.78 21.94
CA LYS A 611 -5.36 15.82 20.88
C LYS A 611 -5.04 14.74 19.86
N PHE A 612 -6.03 13.92 19.55
CA PHE A 612 -5.96 12.83 18.59
C PHE A 612 -7.10 12.99 17.58
N ASP A 613 -6.78 12.94 16.29
CA ASP A 613 -7.77 12.85 15.21
C ASP A 613 -7.81 11.39 14.68
N LEU A 614 -8.27 11.14 13.46
CA LEU A 614 -8.40 9.80 12.85
C LEU A 614 -7.19 8.87 13.05
N THR A 615 -5.98 9.42 12.88
CA THR A 615 -4.71 8.66 12.84
C THR A 615 -3.55 9.54 13.31
N THR A 616 -2.51 8.93 13.88
CA THR A 616 -1.22 9.61 14.12
C THR A 616 -0.05 8.63 13.93
N MET A 617 1.19 9.14 13.93
CA MET A 617 2.42 8.34 13.94
C MET A 617 3.25 8.71 15.17
N ILE A 618 3.60 7.72 15.98
CA ILE A 618 4.44 7.91 17.16
C ILE A 618 5.67 7.02 17.04
N ILE A 619 6.85 7.58 17.24
CA ILE A 619 8.11 6.84 17.28
C ILE A 619 8.60 6.79 18.72
N LEU A 620 8.94 5.60 19.20
CA LEU A 620 9.68 5.43 20.46
C LEU A 620 11.11 5.03 20.15
N THR A 621 12.05 5.89 20.49
CA THR A 621 13.48 5.68 20.24
C THR A 621 14.33 6.45 21.24
N SER A 622 15.51 5.91 21.53
CA SER A 622 16.59 6.59 22.24
C SER A 622 17.61 7.23 21.27
N ASP A 623 17.52 6.96 19.96
CA ASP A 623 18.42 7.50 18.95
C ASP A 623 18.13 8.99 18.66
N ARG A 624 19.00 9.86 19.19
CA ARG A 624 18.93 11.32 18.99
C ARG A 624 19.25 11.74 17.55
N GLN A 625 20.12 11.02 16.84
CA GLN A 625 20.49 11.33 15.46
C GLN A 625 19.33 11.05 14.50
N LEU A 626 18.60 9.95 14.72
CA LEU A 626 17.36 9.67 14.00
C LEU A 626 16.33 10.80 14.17
N VAL A 627 16.11 11.26 15.39
CA VAL A 627 15.16 12.36 15.67
C VAL A 627 15.61 13.66 14.99
N ALA A 628 16.90 13.98 15.02
CA ALA A 628 17.45 15.15 14.31
C ALA A 628 17.24 15.06 12.79
N ARG A 629 17.49 13.88 12.19
CA ARG A 629 17.20 13.62 10.77
C ARG A 629 15.72 13.80 10.45
N LEU A 630 14.82 13.29 11.29
CA LEU A 630 13.37 13.46 11.13
C LEU A 630 12.95 14.93 11.19
N LYS A 631 13.46 15.70 12.16
CA LYS A 631 13.20 17.16 12.25
C LYS A 631 13.64 17.89 10.98
N SER A 632 14.84 17.58 10.47
CA SER A 632 15.34 18.16 9.21
C SER A 632 14.46 17.80 8.01
N ARG A 633 14.03 16.54 7.89
CA ARG A 633 13.12 16.10 6.82
C ARG A 633 11.76 16.79 6.91
N VAL A 634 11.19 16.92 8.11
CA VAL A 634 9.93 17.61 8.35
C VAL A 634 10.02 19.09 7.97
N ALA A 635 11.10 19.79 8.35
CA ALA A 635 11.31 21.18 7.97
C ALA A 635 11.28 21.40 6.44
N LYS A 636 11.86 20.47 5.67
CA LYS A 636 11.87 20.53 4.19
C LYS A 636 10.49 20.35 3.56
N ILE A 637 9.57 19.62 4.19
CA ILE A 637 8.25 19.32 3.62
C ILE A 637 7.11 20.12 4.25
N ALA A 638 7.34 20.79 5.39
CA ALA A 638 6.31 21.44 6.20
C ALA A 638 5.47 22.46 5.42
N LYS A 639 6.12 23.38 4.68
CA LYS A 639 5.43 24.37 3.85
C LYS A 639 4.47 23.73 2.85
N LYS A 640 4.98 22.78 2.06
CA LYS A 640 4.17 22.08 1.05
C LYS A 640 3.03 21.29 1.69
N SER A 641 3.29 20.59 2.79
CA SER A 641 2.27 19.81 3.49
C SER A 641 1.16 20.69 4.09
N ALA A 642 1.51 21.83 4.70
CA ALA A 642 0.53 22.77 5.21
C ALA A 642 -0.36 23.32 4.09
N LYS A 643 0.22 23.70 2.94
CA LYS A 643 -0.55 24.14 1.77
C LYS A 643 -1.49 23.04 1.26
N THR A 644 -0.99 21.82 1.05
CA THR A 644 -1.80 20.66 0.64
C THR A 644 -2.95 20.40 1.62
N SER A 645 -2.73 20.57 2.92
CA SER A 645 -3.77 20.37 3.94
C SER A 645 -4.85 21.46 3.90
N ILE A 646 -4.46 22.73 3.71
CA ILE A 646 -5.40 23.84 3.51
C ILE A 646 -6.23 23.62 2.25
N ASP A 647 -5.57 23.28 1.14
CA ASP A 647 -6.24 23.07 -0.15
C ASP A 647 -7.24 21.91 -0.06
N LEU A 648 -6.85 20.81 0.58
CA LEU A 648 -7.75 19.67 0.78
C LEU A 648 -9.00 20.07 1.59
N ALA A 649 -8.80 20.85 2.66
CA ALA A 649 -9.89 21.33 3.51
C ALA A 649 -10.79 22.33 2.77
N GLN A 650 -10.22 23.17 1.91
CA GLN A 650 -10.96 24.10 1.06
C GLN A 650 -11.80 23.39 0.01
N GLU A 651 -11.22 22.44 -0.74
CA GLU A 651 -11.93 21.67 -1.77
C GLU A 651 -13.11 20.89 -1.16
N LYS A 652 -12.86 20.20 -0.03
CA LYS A 652 -13.92 19.50 0.70
C LYS A 652 -14.99 20.45 1.22
N TYR A 653 -14.61 21.63 1.74
CA TYR A 653 -15.57 22.64 2.21
C TYR A 653 -16.52 23.08 1.09
N LEU A 654 -15.99 23.36 -0.11
CA LEU A 654 -16.79 23.77 -1.27
C LEU A 654 -17.80 22.68 -1.66
N ARG A 655 -17.36 21.42 -1.77
CA ARG A 655 -18.23 20.29 -2.10
C ARG A 655 -19.30 20.05 -1.03
N VAL A 656 -18.93 20.05 0.25
CA VAL A 656 -19.87 19.85 1.36
C VAL A 656 -20.93 20.94 1.40
N LYS A 657 -20.53 22.21 1.18
CA LYS A 657 -21.46 23.33 1.07
C LYS A 657 -22.44 23.13 -0.09
N GLN A 658 -21.97 22.69 -1.26
CA GLN A 658 -22.81 22.43 -2.42
C GLN A 658 -23.86 21.34 -2.15
N ILE A 659 -23.47 20.21 -1.56
CA ILE A 659 -24.41 19.12 -1.24
C ILE A 659 -25.38 19.54 -0.13
N HIS A 660 -24.91 20.28 0.88
CA HIS A 660 -25.78 20.88 1.89
C HIS A 660 -26.87 21.76 1.25
N THR A 661 -26.52 22.64 0.31
CA THR A 661 -27.50 23.46 -0.42
C THR A 661 -28.52 22.60 -1.18
N LYS A 662 -28.08 21.54 -1.88
CA LYS A 662 -28.98 20.61 -2.58
C LYS A 662 -29.95 19.92 -1.62
N LEU A 663 -29.48 19.49 -0.45
CA LEU A 663 -30.32 18.85 0.57
C LEU A 663 -31.34 19.84 1.18
N GLN A 664 -30.91 21.08 1.46
CA GLN A 664 -31.80 22.14 1.94
C GLN A 664 -32.92 22.46 0.93
N GLN A 665 -32.60 22.54 -0.37
CA GLN A 665 -33.59 22.73 -1.43
C GLN A 665 -34.62 21.58 -1.50
N GLN A 666 -34.26 20.39 -1.02
CA GLN A 666 -35.16 19.23 -0.91
C GLN A 666 -35.92 19.18 0.42
N GLY A 667 -35.80 20.20 1.28
CA GLY A 667 -36.41 20.24 2.60
C GLY A 667 -35.67 19.40 3.66
N ILE A 668 -34.45 18.95 3.37
CA ILE A 668 -33.61 18.17 4.30
C ILE A 668 -32.58 19.11 4.94
N GLY A 669 -32.90 19.60 6.13
CA GLY A 669 -32.05 20.49 6.92
C GLY A 669 -31.26 19.79 8.03
N GLN A 670 -30.23 20.47 8.54
CA GLN A 670 -29.56 20.14 9.80
C GLN A 670 -29.45 21.40 10.64
N VAL A 671 -29.83 21.32 11.92
CA VAL A 671 -29.94 22.48 12.83
C VAL A 671 -28.60 23.24 12.93
N ASP A 672 -27.50 22.50 13.11
CA ASP A 672 -26.17 23.07 13.34
C ASP A 672 -25.41 23.39 12.03
N ALA A 673 -26.01 23.20 10.85
CA ALA A 673 -25.30 23.31 9.57
C ALA A 673 -24.67 24.68 9.34
N SER A 674 -25.44 25.74 9.54
CA SER A 674 -24.98 27.12 9.34
C SER A 674 -23.79 27.45 10.25
N GLN A 675 -23.86 27.03 11.52
CA GLN A 675 -22.79 27.23 12.49
C GLN A 675 -21.53 26.43 12.12
N LEU A 676 -21.68 25.15 11.75
CA LEU A 676 -20.54 24.30 11.37
C LEU A 676 -19.84 24.80 10.11
N LEU A 677 -20.60 25.26 9.10
CA LEU A 677 -20.03 25.84 7.87
C LEU A 677 -19.36 27.19 8.14
N ALA A 678 -19.95 28.06 8.97
CA ALA A 678 -19.33 29.31 9.37
C ALA A 678 -18.03 29.08 10.15
N GLN A 679 -18.03 28.12 11.07
CA GLN A 679 -16.84 27.70 11.82
C GLN A 679 -15.74 27.19 10.88
N ALA A 680 -16.09 26.26 9.97
CA ALA A 680 -15.15 25.71 9.00
C ALA A 680 -14.50 26.81 8.12
N ARG A 681 -15.31 27.78 7.65
CA ARG A 681 -14.81 28.94 6.91
C ARG A 681 -13.86 29.81 7.75
N GLY A 682 -14.20 30.07 9.01
CA GLY A 682 -13.36 30.83 9.94
C GLY A 682 -12.02 30.15 10.22
N LEU A 683 -12.02 28.83 10.40
CA LEU A 683 -10.82 28.01 10.57
C LEU A 683 -9.93 28.04 9.33
N LEU A 684 -10.50 27.92 8.11
CA LEU A 684 -9.75 28.05 6.85
C LEU A 684 -9.08 29.42 6.71
N LYS A 685 -9.80 30.51 7.01
CA LYS A 685 -9.22 31.87 6.96
C LYS A 685 -8.02 32.01 7.90
N ARG A 686 -8.15 31.49 9.13
CA ARG A 686 -7.04 31.48 10.11
C ARG A 686 -5.89 30.57 9.65
N ALA A 687 -6.17 29.42 9.07
CA ALA A 687 -5.14 28.53 8.53
C ALA A 687 -4.30 29.23 7.45
N GLY A 688 -4.94 29.96 6.53
CA GLY A 688 -4.26 30.79 5.54
C GLY A 688 -3.37 31.87 6.16
N PHE A 689 -3.85 32.53 7.22
CA PHE A 689 -3.07 33.52 7.97
C PHE A 689 -1.82 32.93 8.67
N TYR A 690 -1.93 31.75 9.29
CA TYR A 690 -0.76 31.08 9.87
C TYR A 690 0.22 30.61 8.79
N TYR A 691 -0.29 30.18 7.63
CA TYR A 691 0.53 29.80 6.50
C TYR A 691 1.37 30.97 5.96
N THR A 692 0.80 32.18 5.83
CA THR A 692 1.55 33.36 5.39
C THR A 692 2.60 33.83 6.40
N ARG A 693 2.42 33.51 7.70
CA ARG A 693 3.40 33.74 8.77
C ARG A 693 4.45 32.65 8.93
N ASN A 694 4.51 31.68 8.02
CA ASN A 694 5.40 30.52 8.07
C ASN A 694 5.17 29.58 9.29
N ASP A 695 4.06 29.71 10.02
CA ASP A 695 3.66 28.72 11.03
C ASP A 695 2.85 27.60 10.37
N PHE A 696 3.59 26.73 9.68
CA PHE A 696 3.02 25.62 8.93
C PHE A 696 2.32 24.59 9.81
N ASN A 697 2.73 24.44 11.06
CA ASN A 697 2.12 23.48 11.97
C ASN A 697 0.73 23.95 12.42
N SER A 698 0.58 25.20 12.84
CA SER A 698 -0.72 25.76 13.20
C SER A 698 -1.66 25.80 12.00
N ALA A 699 -1.16 26.15 10.82
CA ALA A 699 -1.92 26.10 9.57
C ALA A 699 -2.49 24.70 9.28
N ARG A 700 -1.66 23.64 9.40
CA ARG A 700 -2.10 22.26 9.21
C ARG A 700 -3.12 21.82 10.26
N LEU A 701 -2.91 22.16 11.53
CA LEU A 701 -3.84 21.80 12.61
C LEU A 701 -5.21 22.45 12.42
N LEU A 702 -5.26 23.72 12.02
CA LEU A 702 -6.53 24.40 11.71
C LEU A 702 -7.21 23.83 10.48
N ALA A 703 -6.46 23.42 9.46
CA ALA A 703 -7.02 22.71 8.30
C ALA A 703 -7.63 21.35 8.71
N ALA A 704 -6.99 20.62 9.61
CA ALA A 704 -7.56 19.38 10.18
C ALA A 704 -8.85 19.66 10.98
N ASP A 705 -8.90 20.75 11.74
CA ASP A 705 -10.10 21.17 12.48
C ASP A 705 -11.24 21.56 11.53
N THR A 706 -10.94 22.19 10.39
CA THR A 706 -11.93 22.41 9.33
C THR A 706 -12.49 21.06 8.84
N MET A 707 -11.63 20.10 8.51
CA MET A 707 -12.06 18.76 8.06
C MET A 707 -12.95 18.09 9.11
N GLN A 708 -12.63 18.24 10.40
CA GLN A 708 -13.45 17.74 11.50
C GLN A 708 -14.85 18.35 11.52
N SER A 709 -14.98 19.69 11.42
CA SER A 709 -16.29 20.36 11.35
C SER A 709 -17.13 19.86 10.17
N LEU A 710 -16.49 19.64 9.01
CA LEU A 710 -17.15 19.08 7.83
C LEU A 710 -17.61 17.63 8.06
N ARG A 711 -16.78 16.77 8.66
CA ARG A 711 -17.18 15.39 9.00
C ARG A 711 -18.39 15.34 9.92
N ILE A 712 -18.47 16.23 10.91
CA ILE A 712 -19.63 16.31 11.81
C ILE A 712 -20.91 16.58 11.01
N LEU A 713 -20.87 17.57 10.11
CA LEU A 713 -22.02 17.91 9.27
C LEU A 713 -22.41 16.78 8.32
N GLN A 714 -21.44 16.23 7.60
CA GLN A 714 -21.66 15.10 6.68
C GLN A 714 -22.30 13.91 7.41
N ARG A 715 -21.77 13.59 8.60
CA ARG A 715 -22.24 12.47 9.40
C ARG A 715 -23.64 12.68 9.95
N ALA A 716 -24.02 13.92 10.29
CA ALA A 716 -25.37 14.24 10.74
C ALA A 716 -26.40 13.95 9.63
N TYR A 717 -26.18 14.47 8.42
CA TYR A 717 -26.99 14.16 7.25
C TYR A 717 -27.05 12.67 6.93
N TRP A 718 -25.91 11.99 6.98
CA TRP A 718 -25.84 10.56 6.70
C TRP A 718 -26.59 9.72 7.72
N ASN A 719 -26.45 10.03 9.03
CA ASN A 719 -27.18 9.33 10.09
C ASN A 719 -28.70 9.47 9.90
N ASP A 720 -29.18 10.65 9.52
CA ASP A 720 -30.61 10.87 9.24
C ASP A 720 -31.11 10.02 8.07
N ALA A 721 -30.32 9.90 7.00
CA ALA A 721 -30.66 9.10 5.83
C ALA A 721 -30.69 7.60 6.11
N VAL A 722 -29.78 7.09 6.95
CA VAL A 722 -29.70 5.65 7.24
C VAL A 722 -30.54 5.20 8.43
N ARG A 723 -31.15 6.13 9.18
CA ARG A 723 -31.84 5.84 10.45
C ARG A 723 -32.93 4.79 10.32
N SER A 724 -33.70 4.81 9.23
CA SER A 724 -34.79 3.86 8.97
C SER A 724 -34.35 2.63 8.18
N LEU A 725 -33.10 2.56 7.72
CA LEU A 725 -32.61 1.46 6.90
C LEU A 725 -32.11 0.30 7.77
N SER A 726 -32.38 -0.93 7.35
CA SER A 726 -31.77 -2.12 7.96
C SER A 726 -30.24 -2.14 7.82
N SER A 727 -29.71 -1.53 6.75
CA SER A 727 -28.28 -1.34 6.49
C SER A 727 -28.03 -0.13 5.58
N PRO A 728 -26.88 0.56 5.63
CA PRO A 728 -26.59 1.64 4.69
C PRO A 728 -26.56 1.22 3.21
N VAL A 729 -26.26 -0.05 2.91
CA VAL A 729 -26.34 -0.59 1.52
C VAL A 729 -27.77 -0.98 1.12
N SER A 730 -28.74 -0.86 2.03
CA SER A 730 -30.15 -1.11 1.72
C SER A 730 -30.72 -0.10 0.74
N SER A 731 -30.08 1.06 0.62
CA SER A 731 -30.34 2.02 -0.45
C SER A 731 -29.07 2.19 -1.29
N PRO A 732 -29.17 2.17 -2.64
CA PRO A 732 -28.01 2.36 -3.51
C PRO A 732 -27.41 3.78 -3.42
N HIS A 733 -28.06 4.68 -2.69
CA HIS A 733 -27.69 6.10 -2.58
C HIS A 733 -27.35 6.53 -1.16
N ALA A 734 -27.52 5.66 -0.16
CA ALA A 734 -27.19 5.95 1.24
C ALA A 734 -25.74 5.56 1.61
N ILE A 735 -24.96 5.13 0.63
CA ILE A 735 -23.60 4.62 0.81
C ILE A 735 -22.51 5.70 0.89
N SER A 736 -22.82 6.95 0.55
CA SER A 736 -21.91 8.10 0.59
C SER A 736 -22.70 9.39 0.85
N PHE A 737 -22.05 10.38 1.48
CA PHE A 737 -22.64 11.71 1.67
C PHE A 737 -22.96 12.39 0.33
N GLN A 738 -22.10 12.23 -0.67
CA GLN A 738 -22.27 12.83 -2.01
C GLN A 738 -23.60 12.45 -2.67
N THR A 739 -24.08 11.24 -2.40
CA THR A 739 -25.25 10.65 -3.08
C THR A 739 -26.56 10.81 -2.32
N LEU A 740 -26.54 11.43 -1.13
CA LEU A 740 -27.75 11.61 -0.32
C LEU A 740 -28.87 12.41 -1.00
N PRO A 741 -28.60 13.44 -1.83
CA PRO A 741 -29.66 14.11 -2.58
C PRO A 741 -30.47 13.15 -3.48
N ASP A 742 -29.81 12.12 -4.05
CA ASP A 742 -30.49 11.13 -4.87
C ASP A 742 -31.21 10.08 -4.02
N HIS A 743 -30.69 9.76 -2.84
CA HIS A 743 -31.41 8.93 -1.88
C HIS A 743 -32.79 9.52 -1.56
N TRP A 744 -32.86 10.80 -1.20
CA TRP A 744 -34.14 11.43 -0.87
C TRP A 744 -35.07 11.56 -2.09
N LYS A 745 -34.54 11.78 -3.29
CA LYS A 745 -35.34 11.71 -4.53
C LYS A 745 -35.95 10.32 -4.75
N MET A 746 -35.15 9.27 -4.56
CA MET A 746 -35.61 7.88 -4.71
C MET A 746 -36.68 7.55 -3.67
N ILE A 747 -36.50 7.93 -2.40
CA ILE A 747 -37.51 7.73 -1.34
C ILE A 747 -38.79 8.50 -1.65
N ALA A 748 -38.70 9.75 -2.12
CA ALA A 748 -39.87 10.51 -2.54
C ALA A 748 -40.61 9.87 -3.73
N ARG A 749 -39.88 9.26 -4.68
CA ARG A 749 -40.48 8.50 -5.80
C ARG A 749 -41.18 7.23 -5.30
N LEU A 750 -40.51 6.45 -4.45
CA LEU A 750 -41.08 5.24 -3.86
C LEU A 750 -42.37 5.55 -3.08
N GLY A 751 -42.36 6.62 -2.30
CA GLY A 751 -43.53 7.09 -1.54
C GLY A 751 -44.75 7.50 -2.37
N ARG A 752 -44.59 7.70 -3.68
CA ARG A 752 -45.68 8.01 -4.64
C ARG A 752 -46.16 6.77 -5.42
N SER A 753 -45.52 5.62 -5.24
CA SER A 753 -45.93 4.38 -5.90
C SER A 753 -47.12 3.74 -5.20
N GLU A 754 -48.02 3.13 -5.97
CA GLU A 754 -49.04 2.23 -5.42
C GLU A 754 -48.33 0.95 -4.96
N ILE A 755 -48.37 0.67 -3.66
CA ILE A 755 -47.85 -0.56 -3.08
C ILE A 755 -48.92 -1.63 -3.23
N LYS A 756 -48.75 -2.53 -4.21
CA LYS A 756 -49.55 -3.75 -4.32
C LYS A 756 -48.77 -4.89 -3.68
N ASN A 757 -49.22 -5.38 -2.53
CA ASN A 757 -48.52 -6.42 -1.76
C ASN A 757 -48.53 -7.80 -2.44
N ASP A 758 -49.43 -8.04 -3.41
CA ASP A 758 -49.63 -9.37 -4.02
C ASP A 758 -48.73 -9.67 -5.23
N ASN A 759 -47.75 -8.80 -5.53
CA ASN A 759 -46.86 -8.94 -6.69
C ASN A 759 -45.45 -9.43 -6.32
N ASN A 760 -45.33 -10.44 -5.46
CA ASN A 760 -44.03 -11.06 -5.21
C ASN A 760 -43.55 -11.82 -6.46
N LEU A 761 -42.41 -11.41 -7.02
CA LEU A 761 -41.80 -12.06 -8.19
C LEU A 761 -41.17 -13.41 -7.87
N LEU A 762 -40.86 -13.68 -6.59
CA LEU A 762 -40.24 -14.91 -6.13
C LEU A 762 -41.26 -15.78 -5.39
N ARG A 763 -41.91 -16.72 -6.09
CA ARG A 763 -43.00 -17.53 -5.51
C ARG A 763 -42.50 -18.48 -4.42
N SER A 764 -41.39 -19.17 -4.67
CA SER A 764 -40.77 -20.13 -3.74
C SER A 764 -39.91 -19.51 -2.64
N GLY A 765 -40.06 -18.20 -2.39
CA GLY A 765 -39.28 -17.48 -1.40
C GLY A 765 -39.69 -17.75 0.06
N ASP A 766 -40.80 -18.43 0.29
CA ASP A 766 -41.24 -18.91 1.60
C ASP A 766 -40.56 -20.22 2.02
N PHE A 767 -39.89 -20.92 1.10
CA PHE A 767 -39.15 -22.16 1.31
C PHE A 767 -39.98 -23.36 1.79
N GLU A 768 -41.27 -23.41 1.45
CA GLU A 768 -42.17 -24.47 1.90
C GLU A 768 -42.23 -25.69 0.96
N ASP A 769 -41.85 -25.53 -0.31
CA ASP A 769 -41.96 -26.56 -1.33
C ASP A 769 -40.68 -26.70 -2.18
N ILE A 770 -39.97 -27.81 -1.98
CA ILE A 770 -38.74 -28.14 -2.71
C ILE A 770 -38.98 -28.45 -4.18
N ASP A 771 -40.15 -28.97 -4.55
CA ASP A 771 -40.48 -29.29 -5.93
C ASP A 771 -40.67 -28.00 -6.72
N THR A 772 -41.39 -27.02 -6.14
CA THR A 772 -41.46 -25.66 -6.71
C THR A 772 -40.07 -25.03 -6.85
N MET A 773 -39.20 -25.12 -5.85
CA MET A 773 -37.82 -24.60 -5.95
C MET A 773 -37.01 -25.28 -7.08
N THR A 774 -37.23 -26.58 -7.28
CA THR A 774 -36.55 -27.36 -8.32
C THR A 774 -37.05 -26.97 -9.71
N VAL A 775 -38.37 -26.83 -9.87
CA VAL A 775 -39.03 -26.38 -11.11
C VAL A 775 -38.62 -24.95 -11.47
N GLU A 776 -38.52 -24.04 -10.48
CA GLU A 776 -38.02 -22.68 -10.69
C GLU A 776 -36.50 -22.61 -10.90
N HIS A 777 -35.79 -23.74 -10.91
CA HIS A 777 -34.36 -23.81 -11.19
C HIS A 777 -33.47 -23.00 -10.23
N TRP A 778 -33.76 -23.06 -8.93
CA TRP A 778 -32.82 -22.57 -7.91
C TRP A 778 -31.44 -23.21 -8.09
N LYS A 779 -30.40 -22.38 -8.08
CA LYS A 779 -29.02 -22.85 -8.26
C LYS A 779 -28.33 -22.94 -6.91
N HIS A 780 -27.79 -24.10 -6.59
CA HIS A 780 -26.91 -24.27 -5.42
C HIS A 780 -25.50 -24.60 -5.88
N ALA A 781 -24.49 -24.12 -5.15
CA ALA A 781 -23.11 -24.51 -5.39
C ALA A 781 -22.38 -24.73 -4.06
N GLN A 782 -21.76 -25.89 -3.94
CA GLN A 782 -20.89 -26.26 -2.82
C GLN A 782 -19.44 -26.23 -3.32
N ASN A 783 -18.63 -25.33 -2.77
CA ASN A 783 -17.22 -25.28 -3.12
C ASN A 783 -16.46 -26.30 -2.27
N HIS A 784 -15.74 -27.20 -2.93
CA HIS A 784 -14.88 -28.14 -2.22
C HIS A 784 -13.79 -27.40 -1.43
N ILE A 785 -13.77 -27.59 -0.11
CA ILE A 785 -12.76 -27.08 0.81
C ILE A 785 -12.30 -28.27 1.65
N GLU A 786 -10.98 -28.49 1.67
CA GLU A 786 -10.37 -29.58 2.42
C GLU A 786 -10.74 -29.51 3.91
N GLY A 787 -11.20 -30.63 4.47
CA GLY A 787 -11.61 -30.72 5.87
C GLY A 787 -12.94 -30.02 6.22
N VAL A 788 -13.70 -29.52 5.25
CA VAL A 788 -15.00 -28.86 5.48
C VAL A 788 -16.12 -29.61 4.77
N GLN A 789 -17.25 -29.75 5.45
CA GLN A 789 -18.53 -30.19 4.89
C GLN A 789 -19.48 -29.00 4.89
N ALA A 790 -20.12 -28.74 3.75
CA ALA A 790 -21.07 -27.65 3.62
C ALA A 790 -22.28 -28.07 2.80
N THR A 791 -23.47 -27.65 3.21
CA THR A 791 -24.74 -28.03 2.58
C THR A 791 -25.71 -26.85 2.59
N ALA A 792 -26.66 -26.89 1.65
CA ALA A 792 -27.84 -26.05 1.63
C ALA A 792 -29.07 -26.96 1.55
N GLU A 793 -30.04 -26.78 2.44
CA GLU A 793 -31.21 -27.67 2.58
C GLU A 793 -32.43 -26.91 3.12
N LEU A 794 -33.63 -27.46 2.91
CA LEU A 794 -34.81 -27.05 3.65
C LEU A 794 -34.76 -27.65 5.06
N TYR A 795 -34.96 -26.81 6.08
CA TYR A 795 -34.80 -27.19 7.47
C TYR A 795 -36.07 -26.88 8.27
N PRO A 796 -36.55 -27.80 9.14
CA PRO A 796 -37.82 -27.67 9.88
C PRO A 796 -37.71 -26.72 11.08
N GLN A 797 -37.14 -25.54 10.86
CA GLN A 797 -37.15 -24.42 11.79
C GLN A 797 -37.33 -23.14 10.98
N SER A 798 -38.50 -22.54 11.09
CA SER A 798 -38.89 -21.35 10.32
C SER A 798 -39.06 -20.11 11.21
N GLN A 799 -39.19 -18.95 10.59
CA GLN A 799 -39.82 -17.77 11.16
C GLN A 799 -41.34 -17.85 10.95
N LYS A 800 -41.79 -18.31 9.79
CA LYS A 800 -43.19 -18.54 9.43
C LYS A 800 -43.29 -19.73 8.47
N GLY A 801 -44.32 -20.56 8.61
CA GLY A 801 -44.44 -21.82 7.84
C GLY A 801 -43.76 -22.98 8.55
N LYS A 802 -43.42 -24.05 7.83
CA LYS A 802 -42.79 -25.27 8.37
C LYS A 802 -41.28 -25.28 8.15
N TYR A 803 -40.81 -24.71 7.04
CA TYR A 803 -39.43 -24.84 6.59
C TYR A 803 -38.73 -23.49 6.44
N SER A 804 -37.41 -23.51 6.39
CA SER A 804 -36.60 -22.37 5.97
C SER A 804 -35.36 -22.86 5.22
N LEU A 805 -34.71 -21.97 4.47
CA LEU A 805 -33.46 -22.28 3.81
C LEU A 805 -32.31 -22.26 4.82
N ARG A 806 -31.68 -23.41 5.05
CA ARG A 806 -30.48 -23.54 5.88
C ARG A 806 -29.23 -23.60 5.03
N LEU A 807 -28.25 -22.77 5.35
CA LEU A 807 -26.86 -22.88 4.89
C LEU A 807 -25.98 -23.25 6.08
N ILE A 808 -25.28 -24.37 5.99
CA ILE A 808 -24.37 -24.84 7.03
C ILE A 808 -23.01 -25.19 6.44
N ALA A 809 -21.95 -24.84 7.17
CA ALA A 809 -20.57 -25.24 6.87
C ALA A 809 -19.85 -25.58 8.17
N VAL A 810 -19.40 -26.82 8.32
CA VAL A 810 -18.76 -27.35 9.52
C VAL A 810 -17.47 -28.11 9.16
N PRO A 811 -16.49 -28.20 10.07
CA PRO A 811 -15.37 -29.10 9.90
C PRO A 811 -15.85 -30.55 9.80
N LYS A 812 -15.21 -31.36 8.95
CA LYS A 812 -15.43 -32.81 8.94
C LYS A 812 -14.94 -33.41 10.25
N THR A 813 -15.60 -34.46 10.73
CA THR A 813 -15.21 -35.20 11.93
C THR A 813 -13.75 -35.64 11.84
N GLY A 814 -12.95 -35.34 12.87
CA GLY A 814 -11.51 -35.65 12.92
C GLY A 814 -10.60 -34.71 12.11
N ALA A 815 -11.14 -33.77 11.33
CA ALA A 815 -10.33 -32.80 10.59
C ALA A 815 -9.99 -31.57 11.44
N SER A 816 -8.78 -31.02 11.28
CA SER A 816 -8.41 -29.76 11.92
C SER A 816 -9.23 -28.60 11.36
N VAL A 817 -9.83 -27.78 12.21
CA VAL A 817 -10.60 -26.59 11.80
C VAL A 817 -9.70 -25.63 11.01
N PRO A 818 -9.98 -25.36 9.73
CA PRO A 818 -9.21 -24.39 8.97
C PRO A 818 -9.29 -23.01 9.64
N ARG A 819 -8.14 -22.37 9.89
CA ARG A 819 -8.11 -21.04 10.52
C ARG A 819 -8.68 -19.93 9.63
N VAL A 820 -8.58 -20.09 8.31
CA VAL A 820 -9.08 -19.14 7.30
C VAL A 820 -9.55 -19.93 6.08
N LEU A 821 -10.73 -19.61 5.56
CA LEU A 821 -11.27 -20.17 4.32
C LEU A 821 -10.85 -19.33 3.12
N SER A 822 -10.47 -19.99 2.03
CA SER A 822 -10.05 -19.34 0.78
C SER A 822 -11.23 -18.92 -0.11
N LYS A 823 -12.38 -19.63 0.00
CA LYS A 823 -13.61 -19.45 -0.80
C LYS A 823 -14.86 -19.65 0.08
N SER A 824 -16.03 -19.29 -0.45
CA SER A 824 -17.33 -19.50 0.21
C SER A 824 -17.70 -20.99 0.20
N PRO A 825 -17.89 -21.68 1.34
CA PRO A 825 -18.27 -23.10 1.34
C PRO A 825 -19.54 -23.42 0.56
N VAL A 826 -20.60 -22.62 0.74
CA VAL A 826 -21.91 -22.86 0.13
C VAL A 826 -22.56 -21.54 -0.28
N LEU A 827 -23.24 -21.57 -1.43
CA LEU A 827 -24.07 -20.47 -1.92
C LEU A 827 -25.31 -21.01 -2.64
N VAL A 828 -26.37 -20.22 -2.61
CA VAL A 828 -27.67 -20.48 -3.23
C VAL A 828 -28.10 -19.22 -4.00
N SER A 829 -28.59 -19.37 -5.22
CA SER A 829 -29.10 -18.29 -6.05
C SER A 829 -30.55 -18.55 -6.46
N THR A 830 -31.36 -17.50 -6.42
CA THR A 830 -32.77 -17.55 -6.84
C THR A 830 -32.88 -17.76 -8.37
N PRO A 831 -34.06 -18.17 -8.85
CA PRO A 831 -34.43 -18.00 -10.26
C PRO A 831 -34.18 -16.57 -10.77
N PRO A 832 -33.97 -16.41 -12.09
CA PRO A 832 -34.06 -15.13 -12.76
C PRO A 832 -35.51 -14.60 -12.70
N MET A 833 -35.69 -13.34 -12.34
CA MET A 833 -36.96 -12.62 -12.30
C MET A 833 -36.91 -11.45 -13.28
N ASP A 834 -37.97 -11.21 -14.05
CA ASP A 834 -38.02 -10.12 -15.01
C ASP A 834 -38.28 -8.77 -14.34
N VAL A 835 -37.44 -7.79 -14.65
CA VAL A 835 -37.57 -6.41 -14.16
C VAL A 835 -37.49 -5.42 -15.31
N ARG A 836 -38.22 -4.31 -15.20
CA ARG A 836 -38.33 -3.28 -16.24
C ARG A 836 -37.60 -2.01 -15.84
N SER A 837 -36.98 -1.35 -16.82
CA SER A 837 -36.36 -0.04 -16.60
C SER A 837 -37.35 0.95 -15.96
N GLY A 838 -36.88 1.70 -14.96
CA GLY A 838 -37.69 2.67 -14.20
C GLY A 838 -38.34 2.11 -12.94
N GLN A 839 -38.41 0.78 -12.79
CA GLN A 839 -38.90 0.13 -11.57
C GLN A 839 -37.99 0.35 -10.38
N ILE A 840 -38.58 0.27 -9.18
CA ILE A 840 -37.86 0.12 -7.92
C ILE A 840 -38.21 -1.25 -7.35
N VAL A 841 -37.23 -2.14 -7.23
CA VAL A 841 -37.41 -3.46 -6.63
C VAL A 841 -37.15 -3.35 -5.14
N HIS A 842 -38.11 -3.78 -4.32
CA HIS A 842 -37.97 -3.94 -2.87
C HIS A 842 -37.75 -5.42 -2.55
N ILE A 843 -36.66 -5.70 -1.85
CA ILE A 843 -36.28 -7.04 -1.42
C ILE A 843 -36.40 -7.08 0.09
N SER A 844 -37.06 -8.09 0.63
CA SER A 844 -37.19 -8.28 2.07
C SER A 844 -37.11 -9.75 2.46
N GLY A 845 -36.83 -10.02 3.74
CA GLY A 845 -36.83 -11.37 4.29
C GLY A 845 -36.31 -11.43 5.70
N TRP A 846 -36.18 -12.64 6.22
CA TRP A 846 -35.71 -12.91 7.57
C TRP A 846 -34.43 -13.73 7.57
N VAL A 847 -33.54 -13.43 8.51
CA VAL A 847 -32.30 -14.16 8.71
C VAL A 847 -32.07 -14.48 10.17
N LYS A 848 -31.62 -15.70 10.45
CA LYS A 848 -31.16 -16.13 11.78
C LYS A 848 -29.78 -16.74 11.67
N VAL A 849 -28.81 -16.12 12.35
CA VAL A 849 -27.47 -16.70 12.51
C VAL A 849 -27.53 -17.64 13.71
N VAL A 850 -27.61 -18.94 13.46
CA VAL A 850 -27.75 -19.99 14.49
C VAL A 850 -26.45 -20.16 15.27
N SER A 851 -25.32 -20.19 14.56
CA SER A 851 -23.98 -20.21 15.16
C SER A 851 -23.10 -19.10 14.59
N ARG A 852 -22.25 -18.52 15.44
CA ARG A 852 -21.34 -17.44 15.01
C ARG A 852 -20.44 -17.95 13.89
N THR A 853 -20.36 -17.19 12.80
CA THR A 853 -19.48 -17.56 11.69
C THR A 853 -18.02 -17.37 12.08
N VAL A 854 -17.21 -18.44 11.95
CA VAL A 854 -15.77 -18.44 12.20
C VAL A 854 -15.00 -18.77 10.91
N SER A 855 -13.68 -18.52 10.91
CA SER A 855 -12.77 -18.82 9.79
C SER A 855 -13.10 -18.15 8.44
N GLY A 856 -14.14 -17.32 8.39
CA GLY A 856 -14.53 -16.48 7.26
C GLY A 856 -14.65 -15.03 7.71
N THR A 857 -14.50 -14.11 6.75
CA THR A 857 -14.48 -12.67 7.05
C THR A 857 -15.80 -11.98 6.76
N ASP A 858 -16.71 -12.56 6.00
CA ASP A 858 -17.97 -11.91 5.62
C ASP A 858 -19.20 -12.48 6.31
N GLY A 859 -19.15 -13.73 6.78
CA GLY A 859 -20.30 -14.43 7.35
C GLY A 859 -21.32 -14.81 6.27
N LEU A 860 -22.62 -14.63 6.55
CA LEU A 860 -23.66 -14.64 5.51
C LEU A 860 -23.54 -13.37 4.68
N MET A 861 -23.66 -13.51 3.36
CA MET A 861 -23.89 -12.42 2.44
C MET A 861 -25.20 -12.65 1.69
N ILE A 862 -26.04 -11.63 1.62
CA ILE A 862 -27.17 -11.58 0.66
C ILE A 862 -26.95 -10.38 -0.25
N TYR A 863 -26.95 -10.61 -1.56
CA TYR A 863 -26.79 -9.58 -2.59
C TYR A 863 -27.56 -9.90 -3.85
N ASP A 864 -27.70 -8.89 -4.71
CA ASP A 864 -28.49 -8.95 -5.94
C ASP A 864 -27.65 -8.69 -7.19
N SER A 865 -28.20 -9.01 -8.37
CA SER A 865 -27.52 -8.82 -9.66
C SER A 865 -27.29 -7.36 -10.06
N LEU A 866 -28.06 -6.40 -9.51
CA LEU A 866 -27.90 -4.97 -9.83
C LEU A 866 -26.82 -4.31 -8.95
N GLY A 867 -26.82 -4.60 -7.65
CA GLY A 867 -25.86 -4.07 -6.68
C GLY A 867 -24.55 -4.86 -6.58
N GLY A 868 -24.58 -6.14 -6.94
CA GLY A 868 -23.47 -7.08 -6.82
C GLY A 868 -22.99 -7.30 -5.38
N VAL A 869 -21.88 -8.02 -5.22
CA VAL A 869 -21.29 -8.39 -3.90
C VAL A 869 -20.92 -7.18 -3.04
N GLN A 870 -20.66 -6.02 -3.66
CA GLN A 870 -20.34 -4.78 -2.95
C GLN A 870 -21.57 -4.20 -2.24
N GLY A 871 -22.77 -4.40 -2.82
CA GLY A 871 -24.06 -4.06 -2.21
C GLY A 871 -24.56 -5.08 -1.18
N ALA A 872 -23.77 -6.11 -0.85
CA ALA A 872 -24.20 -7.18 0.03
C ALA A 872 -24.44 -6.72 1.48
N ILE A 873 -25.53 -7.20 2.06
CA ILE A 873 -25.76 -7.15 3.51
C ILE A 873 -25.06 -8.36 4.14
N ARG A 874 -24.43 -8.15 5.30
CA ARG A 874 -23.55 -9.13 5.95
C ARG A 874 -23.99 -9.42 7.38
N TRP A 875 -24.02 -10.71 7.76
CA TRP A 875 -24.34 -11.15 9.12
C TRP A 875 -23.32 -12.16 9.64
N LYS A 876 -22.83 -11.93 10.86
CA LYS A 876 -21.76 -12.75 11.48
C LYS A 876 -22.07 -13.19 12.91
N LYS A 877 -22.80 -12.34 13.64
CA LYS A 877 -23.07 -12.54 15.06
C LYS A 877 -24.32 -13.39 15.21
N GLN A 878 -24.21 -14.43 16.02
CA GLN A 878 -25.34 -15.24 16.46
C GLN A 878 -26.46 -14.35 17.03
N GLY A 879 -27.70 -14.73 16.78
CA GLY A 879 -28.85 -14.05 17.33
C GLY A 879 -30.18 -14.62 16.84
N ARG A 880 -31.28 -14.03 17.34
CA ARG A 880 -32.64 -14.32 16.89
C ARG A 880 -32.88 -13.91 15.44
N TRP A 881 -34.00 -14.36 14.89
CA TRP A 881 -34.53 -13.89 13.60
C TRP A 881 -34.51 -12.36 13.51
N LYS A 882 -34.00 -11.85 12.40
CA LYS A 882 -33.94 -10.43 12.08
C LYS A 882 -34.49 -10.20 10.69
N HIS A 883 -35.43 -9.27 10.60
CA HIS A 883 -35.90 -8.77 9.33
C HIS A 883 -34.79 -7.96 8.64
N PHE A 884 -34.68 -8.10 7.34
CA PHE A 884 -33.83 -7.28 6.50
C PHE A 884 -34.58 -6.81 5.27
N GLU A 885 -34.11 -5.70 4.71
CA GLU A 885 -34.66 -5.18 3.47
C GLU A 885 -33.64 -4.36 2.71
N PHE A 886 -33.79 -4.30 1.39
CA PHE A 886 -33.09 -3.36 0.55
C PHE A 886 -33.84 -3.07 -0.75
N VAL A 887 -33.63 -1.87 -1.29
CA VAL A 887 -34.25 -1.39 -2.52
C VAL A 887 -33.21 -1.24 -3.63
N ARG A 888 -33.63 -1.44 -4.88
CA ARG A 888 -32.81 -1.25 -6.09
C ARG A 888 -33.60 -0.53 -7.16
N GLU A 889 -32.99 0.46 -7.80
CA GLU A 889 -33.55 1.05 -9.00
C GLU A 889 -33.08 0.27 -10.22
N VAL A 890 -34.02 -0.07 -11.09
CA VAL A 890 -33.77 -0.83 -12.31
C VAL A 890 -33.45 0.16 -13.42
N SER A 891 -32.19 0.20 -13.87
CA SER A 891 -31.73 1.12 -14.93
C SER A 891 -31.96 0.58 -16.33
N GLN A 892 -32.07 -0.73 -16.49
CA GLN A 892 -32.23 -1.42 -17.77
C GLN A 892 -33.18 -2.59 -17.58
N THR A 893 -34.08 -2.81 -18.55
CA THR A 893 -34.95 -3.99 -18.57
C THR A 893 -34.09 -5.25 -18.73
N GLY A 894 -34.36 -6.27 -17.93
CA GLY A 894 -33.59 -7.51 -17.97
C GLY A 894 -33.89 -8.41 -16.77
N SER A 895 -32.96 -9.33 -16.51
CA SER A 895 -33.10 -10.33 -15.45
C SER A 895 -32.48 -9.89 -14.12
N PHE A 896 -33.24 -10.06 -13.05
CA PHE A 896 -32.88 -9.84 -11.66
C PHE A 896 -32.76 -11.18 -10.91
N HIS A 897 -31.75 -11.34 -10.06
CA HIS A 897 -31.66 -12.49 -9.15
C HIS A 897 -30.93 -12.13 -7.87
N LEU A 898 -31.13 -12.93 -6.84
CA LEU A 898 -30.45 -12.83 -5.55
C LEU A 898 -29.47 -13.99 -5.37
N THR A 899 -28.42 -13.75 -4.60
CA THR A 899 -27.48 -14.77 -4.15
C THR A 899 -27.32 -14.68 -2.64
N ILE A 900 -27.41 -15.83 -1.99
CA ILE A 900 -27.23 -16.06 -0.55
C ILE A 900 -25.96 -16.91 -0.41
N ALA A 901 -24.92 -16.38 0.23
CA ALA A 901 -23.62 -17.05 0.32
C ALA A 901 -23.13 -17.09 1.77
N LEU A 902 -22.76 -18.28 2.25
CA LEU A 902 -22.08 -18.47 3.53
C LEU A 902 -20.57 -18.56 3.28
N THR A 903 -19.81 -17.61 3.82
CA THR A 903 -18.36 -17.46 3.57
C THR A 903 -17.45 -17.99 4.68
N GLY A 904 -18.05 -18.47 5.78
CA GLY A 904 -17.36 -18.96 6.98
C GLY A 904 -17.92 -20.31 7.42
N LEU A 905 -17.32 -20.90 8.45
CA LEU A 905 -17.89 -22.04 9.15
C LEU A 905 -18.97 -21.54 10.10
N GLY A 906 -20.15 -22.12 10.04
CA GLY A 906 -21.31 -21.70 10.81
C GLY A 906 -22.61 -22.21 10.19
N GLU A 907 -23.71 -21.83 10.82
CA GLU A 907 -25.05 -22.27 10.47
C GLU A 907 -26.00 -21.08 10.48
N ILE A 908 -26.78 -20.95 9.40
CA ILE A 908 -27.61 -19.79 9.16
C ILE A 908 -28.91 -20.23 8.47
N LEU A 909 -30.02 -19.61 8.87
CA LEU A 909 -31.34 -19.80 8.30
C LEU A 909 -31.81 -18.51 7.63
N VAL A 910 -32.48 -18.65 6.49
CA VAL A 910 -33.14 -17.58 5.74
C VAL A 910 -34.58 -17.99 5.45
N ASP A 911 -35.52 -17.08 5.66
CA ASP A 911 -36.95 -17.34 5.50
C ASP A 911 -37.70 -16.12 4.92
N GLN A 912 -38.86 -16.37 4.31
CA GLN A 912 -39.80 -15.38 3.76
C GLN A 912 -39.12 -14.35 2.84
N LEU A 913 -38.31 -14.82 1.89
CA LEU A 913 -37.63 -13.97 0.93
C LEU A 913 -38.63 -13.45 -0.11
N GLN A 914 -38.78 -12.13 -0.20
CA GLN A 914 -39.73 -11.49 -1.11
C GLN A 914 -39.02 -10.50 -2.03
N VAL A 915 -39.50 -10.41 -3.27
CA VAL A 915 -39.03 -9.47 -4.29
C VAL A 915 -40.25 -8.78 -4.91
N ILE A 916 -40.49 -7.53 -4.51
CA ILE A 916 -41.68 -6.77 -4.89
C ILE A 916 -41.28 -5.62 -5.82
N PRO A 917 -41.79 -5.57 -7.06
CA PRO A 917 -41.50 -4.49 -7.99
C PRO A 917 -42.50 -3.34 -7.81
N HIS A 918 -41.98 -2.13 -7.62
CA HIS A 918 -42.75 -0.90 -7.60
C HIS A 918 -42.59 -0.13 -8.90
N ASN A 919 -43.71 0.36 -9.45
CA ASN A 919 -43.76 1.22 -10.63
C ASN A 919 -44.08 2.67 -10.19
N PRO A 920 -43.11 3.46 -9.69
CA PRO A 920 -43.38 4.84 -9.33
C PRO A 920 -43.75 5.65 -10.58
N ARG A 921 -44.89 6.35 -10.56
CA ARG A 921 -45.35 7.22 -11.65
C ARG A 921 -44.27 8.24 -12.02
N THR A 922 -44.08 8.53 -13.30
CA THR A 922 -43.14 9.58 -13.72
C THR A 922 -43.70 10.96 -13.41
N PHE A 923 -42.85 12.00 -13.42
CA PHE A 923 -43.32 13.38 -13.23
C PHE A 923 -44.29 13.83 -14.35
N ALA A 924 -44.15 13.28 -15.56
CA ALA A 924 -45.07 13.52 -16.68
C ALA A 924 -46.45 12.89 -16.41
N ASP A 925 -46.49 11.66 -15.92
CA ASP A 925 -47.76 10.96 -15.58
C ASP A 925 -48.48 11.62 -14.39
N ALA A 926 -47.72 12.20 -13.44
CA ALA A 926 -48.28 12.89 -12.29
C ALA A 926 -48.91 14.25 -12.66
N ALA A 927 -48.33 14.97 -13.63
CA ALA A 927 -48.86 16.23 -14.14
C ALA A 927 -50.17 16.06 -14.93
N ALA A 928 -50.37 14.91 -15.56
CA ALA A 928 -51.61 14.55 -16.28
C ALA A 928 -52.76 14.10 -15.37
N SER A 929 -52.52 13.90 -14.07
CA SER A 929 -53.54 13.44 -13.11
C SER A 929 -53.99 14.59 -12.18
N LYS A 930 -55.31 14.78 -12.02
CA LYS A 930 -55.88 15.84 -11.15
C LYS A 930 -55.27 15.78 -9.74
N PRO A 931 -54.92 16.93 -9.14
CA PRO A 931 -54.22 16.95 -7.86
C PRO A 931 -55.16 16.47 -6.74
N LYS A 932 -55.00 15.23 -6.29
CA LYS A 932 -55.49 14.83 -4.96
C LYS A 932 -54.65 15.59 -3.93
N LYS A 933 -55.31 16.34 -3.04
CA LYS A 933 -54.70 17.04 -1.89
C LYS A 933 -53.81 16.05 -1.12
N THR A 934 -52.52 16.06 -1.42
CA THR A 934 -51.54 15.34 -0.62
C THR A 934 -51.12 16.31 0.47
N SER A 935 -51.47 15.98 1.72
CA SER A 935 -50.90 16.64 2.88
C SER A 935 -49.37 16.63 2.75
N ARG A 936 -48.71 17.70 3.17
CA ARG A 936 -47.24 17.77 3.32
C ARG A 936 -46.79 16.70 4.30
N LEU A 937 -46.70 15.45 3.83
CA LEU A 937 -46.25 14.31 4.60
C LEU A 937 -44.72 14.38 4.67
N ASN A 938 -44.23 14.33 5.90
CA ASN A 938 -42.82 14.39 6.21
C ASN A 938 -42.12 13.18 5.54
N ALA A 939 -41.00 13.39 4.85
CA ALA A 939 -40.27 12.30 4.18
C ALA A 939 -39.85 11.16 5.14
N ARG A 940 -39.82 11.46 6.45
CA ARG A 940 -39.60 10.51 7.54
C ARG A 940 -40.75 9.52 7.76
N ASP A 941 -41.99 9.88 7.42
CA ASP A 941 -43.18 9.02 7.60
C ASP A 941 -43.43 8.08 6.40
N LEU A 942 -42.73 8.27 5.28
CA LEU A 942 -42.88 7.44 4.08
C LEU A 942 -42.39 5.99 4.27
N TRP A 943 -41.41 5.76 5.14
CA TRP A 943 -40.98 4.40 5.52
C TRP A 943 -42.07 3.62 6.25
N ASN A 944 -42.96 4.32 6.96
CA ASN A 944 -44.07 3.69 7.69
C ASN A 944 -45.21 3.22 6.76
N ARG A 945 -45.14 3.51 5.45
CA ARG A 945 -46.15 3.10 4.45
C ARG A 945 -45.80 1.80 3.71
N LEU A 946 -44.60 1.26 3.88
CA LEU A 946 -44.23 -0.08 3.42
C LEU A 946 -44.96 -1.15 4.27
N PRO A 947 -45.30 -2.32 3.71
CA PRO A 947 -46.13 -3.32 4.40
C PRO A 947 -45.59 -3.67 5.79
N SER A 948 -46.51 -3.65 6.77
CA SER A 948 -46.36 -3.85 8.22
C SER A 948 -44.96 -4.23 8.73
N LEU A 949 -44.19 -3.20 9.08
CA LEU A 949 -42.91 -3.32 9.79
C LEU A 949 -43.14 -3.73 11.25
N PRO A 950 -42.64 -4.88 11.74
CA PRO A 950 -42.28 -4.98 13.14
C PRO A 950 -41.10 -4.01 13.37
N ARG A 951 -41.29 -3.06 14.30
CA ARG A 951 -40.20 -2.15 14.72
C ARG A 951 -38.98 -3.00 15.06
N PRO A 952 -37.80 -2.76 14.46
CA PRO A 952 -36.60 -3.37 14.98
C PRO A 952 -36.42 -2.85 16.41
N GLU A 953 -36.27 -3.74 17.38
CA GLU A 953 -35.73 -3.36 18.70
C GLU A 953 -34.30 -2.87 18.48
N PHE A 954 -34.17 -1.58 18.22
CA PHE A 954 -32.91 -0.88 18.32
C PHE A 954 -32.65 -0.58 19.80
N PRO A 955 -31.40 -0.58 20.27
CA PRO A 955 -31.10 0.20 21.46
C PRO A 955 -31.55 1.64 21.17
N GLU A 956 -32.42 2.19 22.01
CA GLU A 956 -32.85 3.58 21.92
C GLU A 956 -31.62 4.47 21.73
N PHE A 957 -31.51 5.09 20.55
CA PHE A 957 -30.68 6.28 20.46
C PHE A 957 -31.43 7.33 21.28
N PRO A 958 -30.82 7.89 22.34
CA PRO A 958 -31.48 8.96 23.08
C PRO A 958 -31.83 10.08 22.10
N PRO A 959 -32.87 10.90 22.38
CA PRO A 959 -32.98 12.21 21.73
C PRO A 959 -31.60 12.88 21.82
N LEU A 960 -31.21 13.63 20.79
CA LEU A 960 -30.00 14.45 20.80
C LEU A 960 -30.04 15.34 22.05
N THR A 961 -29.50 14.88 23.17
CA THR A 961 -29.13 15.73 24.29
C THR A 961 -28.09 16.66 23.71
N ARG A 962 -28.39 17.96 23.80
CA ARG A 962 -27.49 19.07 23.45
C ARG A 962 -26.05 18.63 23.72
N PRO A 963 -25.12 18.69 22.76
CA PRO A 963 -23.72 18.62 23.12
C PRO A 963 -23.48 19.79 24.08
N GLN A 964 -23.29 19.51 25.37
CA GLN A 964 -22.68 20.51 26.24
C GLN A 964 -21.33 20.82 25.61
N MET A 965 -21.22 22.05 25.12
CA MET A 965 -19.97 22.63 24.64
C MET A 965 -18.92 22.45 25.75
N PRO A 966 -17.69 22.03 25.42
CA PRO A 966 -16.60 22.21 26.38
C PRO A 966 -16.47 23.71 26.67
N ASP A 967 -16.32 24.06 27.95
CA ASP A 967 -16.05 25.42 28.38
C ASP A 967 -14.91 26.00 27.53
N LEU A 968 -15.15 27.16 26.92
CA LEU A 968 -14.28 27.85 25.96
C LEU A 968 -12.88 28.17 26.54
N ARG A 969 -12.71 28.04 27.87
CA ARG A 969 -11.43 28.23 28.56
C ARG A 969 -10.51 26.99 28.56
N SER A 970 -11.03 25.81 28.22
CA SER A 970 -10.30 24.53 28.34
C SER A 970 -9.45 24.12 27.14
N LEU A 971 -9.47 24.89 26.04
CA LEU A 971 -8.80 24.52 24.77
C LEU A 971 -7.40 25.14 24.54
N ASN A 972 -6.74 25.74 25.56
CA ASN A 972 -5.34 26.15 25.43
C ASN A 972 -4.64 26.45 26.77
N PRO A 973 -3.69 25.62 27.25
CA PRO A 973 -2.83 25.98 28.38
C PRO A 973 -1.47 26.57 28.00
N LEU A 974 -1.19 26.89 26.73
CA LEU A 974 0.16 27.27 26.28
C LEU A 974 0.42 28.77 26.05
N PHE A 975 -0.51 29.68 26.35
CA PHE A 975 -0.29 31.12 26.16
C PHE A 975 -0.99 32.00 27.21
N GLN A 976 -0.76 31.72 28.50
CA GLN A 976 -1.12 32.66 29.59
C GLN A 976 0.06 33.56 30.04
N GLY A 977 1.13 33.66 29.24
CA GLY A 977 2.34 34.42 29.60
C GLY A 977 2.30 35.92 29.29
N ASP A 978 1.58 36.38 28.28
CA ASP A 978 1.82 37.73 27.70
C ASP A 978 0.64 38.71 27.80
N THR A 979 -0.48 38.35 28.43
CA THR A 979 -1.63 39.25 28.61
C THR A 979 -1.62 40.02 29.93
N LYS A 980 -0.79 39.66 30.92
CA LYS A 980 -0.67 40.41 32.19
C LYS A 980 0.11 41.72 32.05
N ARG A 981 1.10 41.83 31.15
CA ARG A 981 1.94 43.05 31.03
C ARG A 981 1.29 44.23 30.30
N LYS A 982 0.13 44.05 29.64
CA LYS A 982 -0.62 45.13 28.98
C LYS A 982 -1.85 45.62 29.75
N GLN A 983 -2.34 44.88 30.74
CA GLN A 983 -3.47 45.32 31.57
C GLN A 983 -3.03 46.22 32.74
N ASP A 984 -1.79 46.11 33.21
CA ASP A 984 -1.27 46.96 34.30
C ASP A 984 -0.89 48.39 33.87
N LYS A 985 -0.77 48.66 32.56
CA LYS A 985 -0.52 50.02 32.02
C LYS A 985 -1.78 50.82 31.69
N VAL A 986 -2.97 50.21 31.72
CA VAL A 986 -4.24 50.89 31.42
C VAL A 986 -5.02 51.24 32.70
N LYS A 987 -4.73 50.58 33.83
CA LYS A 987 -5.35 50.88 35.12
C LYS A 987 -4.78 52.11 35.82
N THR A 988 -3.53 52.47 35.57
CA THR A 988 -2.86 53.60 36.25
C THR A 988 -3.27 54.99 35.76
N ASN A 989 -4.01 55.08 34.64
CA ASN A 989 -4.50 56.36 34.09
C ASN A 989 -5.99 56.65 34.36
N ARG A 990 -6.76 55.69 34.92
CA ARG A 990 -8.17 55.91 35.26
C ARG A 990 -8.41 56.34 36.71
N ASP A 991 -7.52 55.97 37.62
CA ASP A 991 -7.66 56.30 39.05
C ASP A 991 -7.24 57.74 39.42
N LYS A 992 -6.85 58.57 38.43
CA LYS A 992 -6.55 60.01 38.63
C LYS A 992 -7.66 60.97 38.21
N GLU A 993 -8.70 60.51 37.51
CA GLU A 993 -9.81 61.38 37.05
C GLU A 993 -11.09 61.27 37.88
N GLU A 994 -11.21 60.31 38.81
CA GLU A 994 -12.44 60.05 39.59
C GLU A 994 -12.44 60.63 41.03
N LYS A 995 -11.57 61.62 41.31
CA LYS A 995 -11.54 62.34 42.61
C LYS A 995 -12.07 63.79 42.59
N GLN A 996 -12.78 64.20 41.55
CA GLN A 996 -13.49 65.47 41.54
C GLN A 996 -14.91 65.30 41.01
N LYS A 997 -15.89 65.85 41.75
CA LYS A 997 -17.34 65.98 41.49
C LYS A 997 -18.18 64.87 42.14
N GLN A 998 -18.55 65.06 43.41
CA GLN A 998 -19.75 65.77 43.90
C GLN A 998 -21.01 64.89 43.97
N ASN A 999 -21.39 64.58 45.22
CA ASN A 999 -22.76 64.36 45.70
C ASN A 999 -23.61 65.62 45.32
N PRO A 1000 -24.96 65.57 45.16
CA PRO A 1000 -25.84 65.08 46.23
C PRO A 1000 -27.28 64.59 45.85
N PHE A 1001 -28.01 64.18 46.91
CA PHE A 1001 -29.48 64.22 47.14
C PHE A 1001 -30.47 63.21 46.49
N SER A 1002 -30.91 62.30 47.37
CA SER A 1002 -32.28 61.88 47.78
C SER A 1002 -33.45 61.67 46.81
N ARG A 1003 -34.10 60.51 47.03
CA ARG A 1003 -35.57 60.23 47.09
C ARG A 1003 -36.41 60.60 45.86
N ARG A 1004 -36.77 59.59 45.07
CA ARG A 1004 -38.07 58.87 45.17
C ARG A 1004 -38.00 57.56 44.39
#